data_AF-A0A966G888-F1
#
_entry.id   AF-A0A966G888-F1
#
_cell.length_a   1.000
_cell.length_b   1.000
_cell.length_c   1.000
_cell.angle_alpha   90.00
_cell.angle_beta   90.00
_cell.angle_gamma   90.00
#
_symmetry.space_group_name_H-M   'P 1'
#
loop_
_entity.id
_entity.type
_entity.pdbx_description
1 polymer ?
#
loop_
_entity_poly.entity_id
_entity_poly.type
_entity_poly.pdbx_seq_one_letter_code
_entity_poly.pdbx_strand_id
1 'polypeptide(L)'
;MIFSKDSAAILGMNARNLLYISRYNSAASKKFADDKIFTKQFLESRGVGVAKLYQIVKNQRQLTHEFFAGLPESFVIKPNRGFAGGGILVIVGKKGKHWLTISGKKLDEEQMYLQCIDILEGKYSISGTHDDILVEEKLDPHPDFRLLTQTGLSDIRVIVFNMVPIMAMLRVPTIESEGKANMELGAIAMGIDLGSGITTGAAKKSKFIRKMPNGESAQGFKIPHWDEILYSCAKIQQVTKIGFLGVDLVVTRAGVAVLEVNARPGLKIQVANQVPMKRRLDKVVDLKVMTPEEGVDIAKTLFAEKSVYEASFIPKPILGITENVLLNTVPPRSLVAKIDLNSSMNQISAEYFDEKEKLLDITLEGKRLKLPIEKMKGNKVEADLILAGKYLTDFYIDANKKFEQKNLAETSTASVDERMLRNIDKKVCEIDSQIKLLSYINPRNINEQKALFLANSGFSPRFSYKELDLDFSHMRNDLKKIPVVNHALYPLYNAKIKELEYKLMMLEARGSSEYSDLSQKVFGTVTRHLYQEALKFIRLNEPNLAPDSSAELDTKRAVEILKDFLVEHNLGHWQIKILEDSVADIQVTKREAILVKKGAKFTSNRLKALLVHEIGTHVFRYENGKTQPLRILERGTANYLRTEEGLAVWNQNQLGLALGDKFLTPGYQIVALYMAQKMGFHDLFNYLKSTFDLSDELAWKLSLKSKRGYDNSEAKGAFTKDALYFMGMREVDRFIEKGGDIADLYVGKISVPDLPLVQKIDGLRPAKLLL
;
A
#
# COMPACT_ATOMS: atom_id res chain seq x y z
N MET A 1 -8.76 -1.92 1.08
CA MET A 1 -9.81 -2.95 0.84
C MET A 1 -9.16 -4.33 0.98
N ILE A 2 -8.45 -4.58 2.08
CA ILE A 2 -7.68 -5.81 2.33
C ILE A 2 -8.61 -6.97 2.75
N PHE A 3 -9.83 -6.67 3.20
CA PHE A 3 -10.81 -7.66 3.65
C PHE A 3 -11.52 -8.48 2.57
N SER A 4 -11.39 -8.18 1.27
CA SER A 4 -12.19 -8.88 0.24
C SER A 4 -11.52 -10.12 -0.36
N LYS A 5 -10.19 -10.28 -0.27
CA LYS A 5 -9.49 -11.48 -0.79
C LYS A 5 -9.52 -12.65 0.22
N ASP A 6 -9.77 -12.38 1.50
CA ASP A 6 -9.71 -13.36 2.62
C ASP A 6 -10.94 -13.34 3.54
N SER A 7 -12.15 -13.12 3.00
CA SER A 7 -13.38 -13.00 3.81
C SER A 7 -13.63 -14.23 4.71
N ALA A 8 -13.30 -15.43 4.24
CA ALA A 8 -13.41 -16.68 5.00
C ALA A 8 -12.46 -16.79 6.21
N ALA A 9 -11.40 -15.96 6.23
CA ALA A 9 -10.45 -15.87 7.35
C ALA A 9 -10.89 -14.84 8.40
N ILE A 10 -11.89 -14.01 8.12
CA ILE A 10 -12.42 -13.08 9.12
C ILE A 10 -13.19 -13.88 10.17
N LEU A 11 -12.86 -13.70 11.45
CA LEU A 11 -13.62 -14.31 12.51
C LEU A 11 -14.94 -13.55 12.67
N GLY A 12 -16.07 -14.22 12.43
CA GLY A 12 -17.40 -13.70 12.71
C GLY A 12 -17.83 -13.90 14.17
N MET A 13 -18.84 -13.15 14.63
CA MET A 13 -19.33 -13.23 16.01
C MET A 13 -19.84 -14.63 16.39
N ASN A 14 -20.57 -15.29 15.48
CA ASN A 14 -21.07 -16.65 15.70
C ASN A 14 -19.93 -17.65 15.83
N ALA A 15 -18.94 -17.59 14.94
CA ALA A 15 -17.75 -18.44 14.99
C ALA A 15 -16.94 -18.20 16.27
N ARG A 16 -16.74 -16.94 16.70
CA ARG A 16 -16.13 -16.62 17.98
C ARG A 16 -16.89 -17.25 19.15
N ASN A 17 -18.21 -17.08 19.18
CA ASN A 17 -19.06 -17.59 20.26
C ASN A 17 -18.98 -19.12 20.34
N LEU A 18 -19.11 -19.81 19.21
CA LEU A 18 -19.15 -21.26 19.14
C LEU A 18 -17.76 -21.87 19.37
N LEU A 19 -16.76 -21.46 18.59
CA LEU A 19 -15.46 -22.14 18.55
C LEU A 19 -14.55 -21.78 19.73
N TYR A 20 -14.67 -20.55 20.25
CA TYR A 20 -13.74 -20.03 21.26
C TYR A 20 -14.43 -19.80 22.62
N ILE A 21 -15.48 -18.99 22.65
CA ILE A 21 -16.12 -18.61 23.93
C ILE A 21 -16.88 -19.78 24.57
N SER A 22 -17.58 -20.61 23.80
CA SER A 22 -18.33 -21.74 24.37
C SER A 22 -17.39 -22.85 24.84
N ARG A 23 -16.28 -23.05 24.13
CA ARG A 23 -15.32 -24.12 24.36
C ARG A 23 -14.30 -23.81 25.45
N TYR A 24 -13.78 -22.58 25.50
CA TYR A 24 -12.66 -22.21 26.37
C TYR A 24 -13.04 -21.27 27.53
N ASN A 25 -14.23 -20.64 27.51
CA ASN A 25 -14.70 -19.81 28.61
C ASN A 25 -15.83 -20.50 29.38
N SER A 26 -15.52 -20.95 30.60
CA SER A 26 -16.53 -21.53 31.50
C SER A 26 -17.61 -20.51 31.90
N ALA A 27 -18.76 -20.97 32.38
CA ALA A 27 -19.80 -20.09 32.91
C ALA A 27 -19.31 -19.25 34.10
N ALA A 28 -18.46 -19.84 34.97
CA ALA A 28 -17.85 -19.14 36.10
C ALA A 28 -16.88 -18.05 35.62
N SER A 29 -16.04 -18.33 34.63
CA SER A 29 -15.11 -17.37 34.03
C SER A 29 -15.82 -16.19 33.37
N LYS A 30 -17.00 -16.42 32.78
CA LYS A 30 -17.86 -15.36 32.23
C LYS A 30 -18.44 -14.48 33.33
N LYS A 31 -19.01 -15.10 34.38
CA LYS A 31 -19.53 -14.37 35.55
C LYS A 31 -18.44 -13.56 36.25
N PHE A 32 -17.23 -14.10 36.35
CA PHE A 32 -16.06 -13.40 36.88
C PHE A 32 -15.82 -12.10 36.10
N ALA A 33 -15.69 -12.17 34.77
CA ALA A 33 -15.42 -11.00 33.94
C ALA A 33 -16.59 -10.01 33.87
N ASP A 34 -17.83 -10.48 34.01
CA ASP A 34 -19.03 -9.64 34.03
C ASP A 34 -19.14 -8.81 35.34
N ASP A 35 -18.38 -9.15 36.40
CA ASP A 35 -18.30 -8.40 37.65
C ASP A 35 -16.98 -7.61 37.74
N LYS A 36 -17.07 -6.30 37.49
CA LYS A 36 -15.91 -5.39 37.47
C LYS A 36 -15.31 -5.21 38.87
N ILE A 37 -16.13 -5.16 39.91
CA ILE A 37 -15.65 -5.04 41.29
C ILE A 37 -14.79 -6.25 41.63
N PHE A 38 -15.33 -7.45 41.41
CA PHE A 38 -14.64 -8.68 41.76
C PHE A 38 -13.36 -8.87 40.93
N THR A 39 -13.45 -8.65 39.62
CA THR A 39 -12.28 -8.71 38.73
C THR A 39 -11.17 -7.76 39.20
N LYS A 40 -11.53 -6.54 39.57
CA LYS A 40 -10.57 -5.51 39.93
C LYS A 40 -9.84 -5.84 41.24
N GLN A 41 -10.58 -6.20 42.29
CA GLN A 41 -9.99 -6.62 43.56
C GLN A 41 -9.10 -7.87 43.38
N PHE A 42 -9.54 -8.80 42.52
CA PHE A 42 -8.76 -10.00 42.19
C PHE A 42 -7.42 -9.68 41.52
N LEU A 43 -7.41 -8.71 40.60
CA LEU A 43 -6.20 -8.25 39.91
C LEU A 43 -5.28 -7.45 40.83
N GLU A 44 -5.84 -6.54 41.61
CA GLU A 44 -5.11 -5.71 42.58
C GLU A 44 -4.36 -6.57 43.60
N SER A 45 -5.03 -7.59 44.17
CA SER A 45 -4.42 -8.54 45.11
C SER A 45 -3.24 -9.36 44.52
N ARG A 46 -3.06 -9.34 43.20
CA ARG A 46 -1.98 -10.03 42.48
C ARG A 46 -0.93 -9.08 41.93
N GLY A 47 -0.94 -7.82 42.39
CA GLY A 47 0.01 -6.78 41.99
C GLY A 47 -0.14 -6.36 40.53
N VAL A 48 -1.34 -6.53 39.95
CA VAL A 48 -1.66 -5.98 38.62
C VAL A 48 -2.20 -4.57 38.81
N GLY A 49 -1.61 -3.60 38.10
CA GLY A 49 -2.03 -2.20 38.18
C GLY A 49 -3.50 -2.03 37.79
N VAL A 50 -4.29 -1.43 38.67
CA VAL A 50 -5.69 -1.03 38.45
C VAL A 50 -5.92 0.36 39.04
N ALA A 51 -6.92 1.10 38.56
CA ALA A 51 -7.28 2.39 39.17
C ALA A 51 -7.63 2.20 40.65
N LYS A 52 -7.29 3.12 41.55
CA LYS A 52 -7.72 2.98 42.96
C LYS A 52 -9.25 3.00 43.06
N LEU A 53 -9.83 2.04 43.78
CA LEU A 53 -11.26 2.03 44.10
C LEU A 53 -11.47 2.86 45.38
N TYR A 54 -12.26 3.93 45.30
CA TYR A 54 -12.55 4.76 46.47
C TYR A 54 -13.73 4.18 47.26
N GLN A 55 -14.85 3.94 46.59
CA GLN A 55 -16.07 3.45 47.22
C GLN A 55 -16.91 2.60 46.27
N ILE A 56 -17.74 1.74 46.87
CA ILE A 56 -18.77 0.95 46.19
C ILE A 56 -20.11 1.32 46.81
N VAL A 57 -21.09 1.67 45.99
CA VAL A 57 -22.45 1.95 46.43
C VAL A 57 -23.38 0.87 45.90
N LYS A 58 -24.06 0.18 46.81
CA LYS A 58 -24.96 -0.94 46.50
C LYS A 58 -26.44 -0.59 46.61
N ASN A 59 -26.76 0.49 47.31
CA ASN A 59 -28.15 0.90 47.53
C ASN A 59 -28.27 2.40 47.72
N GLN A 60 -29.47 2.91 47.46
CA GLN A 60 -29.80 4.34 47.54
C GLN A 60 -29.54 4.96 48.92
N ARG A 61 -29.66 4.19 50.01
CA ARG A 61 -29.44 4.71 51.38
C ARG A 61 -27.99 5.14 51.64
N GLN A 62 -27.04 4.68 50.83
CA GLN A 62 -25.63 5.03 50.92
C GLN A 62 -25.30 6.34 50.18
N LEU A 63 -26.22 6.89 49.37
CA LEU A 63 -26.04 8.16 48.65
C LEU A 63 -26.42 9.35 49.54
N THR A 64 -25.72 9.52 50.66
CA THR A 64 -25.96 10.64 51.59
C THR A 64 -25.13 11.87 51.22
N HIS A 65 -25.41 13.02 51.85
CA HIS A 65 -24.59 14.21 51.68
C HIS A 65 -23.13 13.96 52.12
N GLU A 66 -22.90 13.16 53.18
CA GLU A 66 -21.55 12.78 53.61
C GLU A 66 -20.81 11.95 52.56
N PHE A 67 -21.52 11.07 51.84
CA PHE A 67 -20.95 10.32 50.72
C PHE A 67 -20.40 11.28 49.67
N PHE A 68 -21.21 12.25 49.20
CA PHE A 68 -20.77 13.21 48.18
C PHE A 68 -19.71 14.19 48.69
N ALA A 69 -19.77 14.57 49.98
CA ALA A 69 -18.77 15.42 50.61
C ALA A 69 -17.41 14.74 50.73
N GLY A 70 -17.37 13.42 50.93
CA GLY A 70 -16.15 12.62 51.05
C GLY A 70 -15.48 12.26 49.73
N LEU A 71 -16.07 12.62 48.58
CA LEU A 71 -15.48 12.36 47.27
C LEU A 71 -14.30 13.30 46.98
N PRO A 72 -13.22 12.81 46.34
CA PRO A 72 -12.10 13.65 45.96
C PRO A 72 -12.49 14.68 44.88
N GLU A 73 -11.61 15.63 44.58
CA GLU A 73 -11.88 16.66 43.58
C GLU A 73 -12.06 16.11 42.16
N SER A 74 -11.42 14.98 41.85
CA SER A 74 -11.57 14.28 40.57
C SER A 74 -11.72 12.77 40.78
N PHE A 75 -12.65 12.16 40.06
CA PHE A 75 -12.97 10.74 40.16
C PHE A 75 -13.82 10.29 38.96
N VAL A 76 -14.03 8.98 38.84
CA VAL A 76 -14.90 8.36 37.84
C VAL A 76 -15.99 7.57 38.57
N ILE A 77 -17.24 7.80 38.19
CA ILE A 77 -18.39 6.97 38.57
C ILE A 77 -18.72 6.05 37.40
N LYS A 78 -18.88 4.75 37.67
CA LYS A 78 -19.29 3.79 36.64
C LYS A 78 -20.16 2.66 37.20
N PRO A 79 -21.06 2.10 36.39
CA PRO A 79 -21.82 0.88 36.73
C PRO A 79 -20.94 -0.38 36.75
N ASN A 80 -21.24 -1.31 37.66
CA ASN A 80 -20.57 -2.61 37.73
C ASN A 80 -20.84 -3.44 36.47
N ARG A 81 -22.10 -3.50 36.01
CA ARG A 81 -22.53 -4.33 34.86
C ARG A 81 -22.92 -3.53 33.62
N GLY A 82 -22.59 -2.23 33.57
CA GLY A 82 -23.02 -1.37 32.48
C GLY A 82 -22.45 -1.73 31.10
N PHE A 83 -23.25 -1.47 30.06
CA PHE A 83 -22.95 -1.79 28.66
C PHE A 83 -22.48 -0.59 27.85
N ALA A 84 -21.56 -0.82 26.90
CA ALA A 84 -21.09 0.15 25.90
C ALA A 84 -20.62 1.52 26.44
N GLY A 85 -20.20 1.60 27.70
CA GLY A 85 -19.80 2.85 28.36
C GLY A 85 -20.97 3.76 28.76
N GLY A 86 -22.21 3.24 28.77
CA GLY A 86 -23.36 3.90 29.38
C GLY A 86 -23.19 4.01 30.90
N GLY A 87 -23.63 5.13 31.47
CA GLY A 87 -23.56 5.39 32.91
C GLY A 87 -22.16 5.77 33.45
N ILE A 88 -21.15 5.94 32.59
CA ILE A 88 -19.83 6.42 33.02
C ILE A 88 -19.85 7.94 33.12
N LEU A 89 -19.56 8.46 34.32
CA LEU A 89 -19.44 9.89 34.61
C LEU A 89 -18.02 10.20 35.07
N VAL A 90 -17.34 11.09 34.34
CA VAL A 90 -15.95 11.48 34.63
C VAL A 90 -15.94 12.91 35.19
N ILE A 91 -15.48 13.05 36.42
CA ILE A 91 -15.35 14.33 37.14
C ILE A 91 -13.88 14.76 37.12
N VAL A 92 -13.63 15.96 36.59
CA VAL A 92 -12.27 16.51 36.40
C VAL A 92 -11.87 17.52 37.48
N GLY A 93 -12.82 17.97 38.30
CA GLY A 93 -12.58 18.95 39.35
C GLY A 93 -13.86 19.36 40.08
N LYS A 94 -13.70 20.10 41.16
CA LYS A 94 -14.80 20.72 41.93
C LYS A 94 -14.57 22.22 42.03
N LYS A 95 -15.59 23.04 41.75
CA LYS A 95 -15.57 24.51 41.93
C LYS A 95 -16.72 24.92 42.84
N GLY A 96 -16.39 25.24 44.10
CA GLY A 96 -17.40 25.50 45.13
C GLY A 96 -18.27 24.27 45.37
N LYS A 97 -19.60 24.41 45.22
CA LYS A 97 -20.57 23.32 45.37
C LYS A 97 -20.81 22.48 44.10
N HIS A 98 -20.16 22.79 42.98
CA HIS A 98 -20.42 22.12 41.71
C HIS A 98 -19.23 21.27 41.26
N TRP A 99 -19.49 20.05 40.80
CA TRP A 99 -18.53 19.21 40.11
C TRP A 99 -18.47 19.56 38.63
N LEU A 100 -17.28 19.46 38.05
CA LEU A 100 -17.04 19.69 36.64
C LEU A 100 -16.82 18.37 35.92
N THR A 101 -17.61 18.15 34.88
CA THR A 101 -17.43 17.02 33.96
C THR A 101 -16.38 17.34 32.89
N ILE A 102 -15.93 16.31 32.16
CA ILE A 102 -14.98 16.49 31.04
C ILE A 102 -15.51 17.38 29.90
N SER A 103 -16.84 17.46 29.73
CA SER A 103 -17.48 18.34 28.75
C SER A 103 -17.65 19.78 29.23
N GLY A 104 -17.24 20.10 30.46
CA GLY A 104 -17.39 21.41 31.08
C GLY A 104 -18.76 21.64 31.73
N LYS A 105 -19.68 20.66 31.70
CA LYS A 105 -20.96 20.75 32.42
C LYS A 105 -20.70 20.77 33.93
N LYS A 106 -21.38 21.71 34.62
CA LYS A 106 -21.44 21.80 36.08
C LYS A 106 -22.56 20.91 36.58
N LEU A 107 -22.26 20.06 37.57
CA LEU A 107 -23.22 19.22 38.26
C LEU A 107 -23.29 19.63 39.72
N ASP A 108 -24.51 19.83 40.23
CA ASP A 108 -24.76 19.92 41.66
C ASP A 108 -24.98 18.52 42.27
N GLU A 109 -25.22 18.48 43.57
CA GLU A 109 -25.40 17.23 44.32
C GLU A 109 -26.68 16.49 43.92
N GLU A 110 -27.77 17.22 43.65
CA GLU A 110 -29.03 16.64 43.22
C GLU A 110 -28.89 15.95 41.85
N GLN A 111 -28.20 16.60 40.91
CA GLN A 111 -27.92 16.01 39.60
C GLN A 111 -26.98 14.80 39.70
N MET A 112 -25.96 14.86 40.56
CA MET A 112 -25.09 13.71 40.84
C MET A 112 -25.88 12.54 41.43
N TYR A 113 -26.76 12.84 42.38
CA TYR A 113 -27.64 11.85 42.99
C TYR A 113 -28.54 11.17 41.96
N LEU A 114 -29.21 11.94 41.10
CA LEU A 114 -30.05 11.39 40.02
C LEU A 114 -29.27 10.47 39.07
N GLN A 115 -28.02 10.82 38.73
CA GLN A 115 -27.17 9.95 37.91
C GLN A 115 -26.82 8.63 38.63
N CYS A 116 -26.57 8.68 39.93
CA CYS A 116 -26.32 7.48 40.74
C CYS A 116 -27.59 6.60 40.82
N ILE A 117 -28.78 7.19 40.98
CA ILE A 117 -30.05 6.45 40.97
C ILE A 117 -30.28 5.75 39.64
N ASP A 118 -30.09 6.46 38.52
CA ASP A 118 -30.17 5.88 37.17
C ASP A 118 -29.28 4.62 37.04
N ILE A 119 -28.07 4.64 37.64
CA ILE A 119 -27.17 3.49 37.64
C ILE A 119 -27.71 2.36 38.52
N LEU A 120 -28.09 2.64 39.77
CA LEU A 120 -28.59 1.65 40.73
C LEU A 120 -29.84 0.93 40.20
N GLU A 121 -30.76 1.66 39.56
CA GLU A 121 -31.98 1.10 38.95
C GLU A 121 -31.69 0.26 37.70
N GLY A 122 -30.44 0.19 37.26
CA GLY A 122 -30.03 -0.67 36.14
C GLY A 122 -30.31 -0.09 34.76
N LYS A 123 -30.54 1.23 34.63
CA LYS A 123 -30.80 1.92 33.34
C LYS A 123 -29.74 1.64 32.29
N TYR A 124 -28.50 1.42 32.72
CA TYR A 124 -27.35 1.19 31.85
C TYR A 124 -26.92 -0.29 31.77
N SER A 125 -27.62 -1.19 32.48
CA SER A 125 -27.39 -2.63 32.47
C SER A 125 -28.19 -3.31 31.35
N ILE A 126 -27.62 -4.33 30.71
CA ILE A 126 -28.30 -5.08 29.63
C ILE A 126 -29.57 -5.76 30.13
N SER A 127 -29.59 -6.21 31.39
CA SER A 127 -30.70 -6.93 31.98
C SER A 127 -31.75 -6.03 32.62
N GLY A 128 -31.51 -4.71 32.72
CA GLY A 128 -32.38 -3.78 33.43
C GLY A 128 -32.54 -4.11 34.93
N THR A 129 -31.64 -4.92 35.47
CA THR A 129 -31.64 -5.31 36.89
C THR A 129 -30.81 -4.34 37.71
N HIS A 130 -31.11 -4.26 39.00
CA HIS A 130 -30.32 -3.52 39.99
C HIS A 130 -28.81 -3.72 39.79
N ASP A 131 -28.04 -2.63 39.80
CA ASP A 131 -26.59 -2.61 39.59
C ASP A 131 -25.87 -1.90 40.74
N ASP A 132 -24.56 -2.13 40.86
CA ASP A 132 -23.72 -1.46 41.85
C ASP A 132 -22.95 -0.30 41.19
N ILE A 133 -22.73 0.78 41.93
CA ILE A 133 -21.89 1.90 41.49
C ILE A 133 -20.46 1.72 42.00
N LEU A 134 -19.49 1.92 41.12
CA LEU A 134 -18.08 2.04 41.47
C LEU A 134 -17.64 3.50 41.38
N VAL A 135 -16.97 3.97 42.41
CA VAL A 135 -16.27 5.27 42.43
C VAL A 135 -14.78 5.02 42.43
N GLU A 136 -14.09 5.51 41.40
CA GLU A 136 -12.69 5.20 41.14
C GLU A 136 -11.83 6.44 40.90
N GLU A 137 -10.53 6.27 41.04
CA GLU A 137 -9.53 7.26 40.66
C GLU A 137 -9.63 7.63 39.18
N LYS A 138 -9.53 8.93 38.90
CA LYS A 138 -9.46 9.44 37.53
C LYS A 138 -8.05 9.33 36.98
N LEU A 139 -7.76 8.24 36.26
CA LEU A 139 -6.47 8.04 35.61
C LEU A 139 -6.14 9.16 34.60
N ASP A 140 -4.87 9.58 34.59
CA ASP A 140 -4.34 10.52 33.61
C ASP A 140 -3.53 9.78 32.53
N PRO A 141 -3.79 10.04 31.24
CA PRO A 141 -3.05 9.40 30.16
C PRO A 141 -1.59 9.84 30.15
N HIS A 142 -0.72 8.95 29.69
CA HIS A 142 0.68 9.27 29.42
C HIS A 142 0.80 10.46 28.44
N PRO A 143 1.75 11.41 28.64
CA PRO A 143 1.86 12.63 27.83
C PRO A 143 1.90 12.39 26.32
N ASP A 144 2.54 11.31 25.86
CA ASP A 144 2.66 10.98 24.44
C ASP A 144 1.30 10.84 23.73
N PHE A 145 0.24 10.42 24.43
CA PHE A 145 -1.09 10.30 23.84
C PHE A 145 -1.76 11.66 23.56
N ARG A 146 -1.23 12.77 24.09
CA ARG A 146 -1.72 14.13 23.77
C ARG A 146 -1.52 14.50 22.30
N LEU A 147 -0.57 13.85 21.62
CA LEU A 147 -0.39 13.98 20.17
C LEU A 147 -1.61 13.44 19.40
N LEU A 148 -2.36 12.51 19.98
CA LEU A 148 -3.47 11.83 19.31
C LEU A 148 -4.84 12.41 19.69
N THR A 149 -5.02 12.82 20.95
CA THR A 149 -6.28 13.41 21.41
C THR A 149 -6.07 14.39 22.56
N GLN A 150 -6.88 15.45 22.56
CA GLN A 150 -6.94 16.45 23.63
C GLN A 150 -8.12 16.19 24.59
N THR A 151 -8.97 15.19 24.30
CA THR A 151 -10.21 14.93 25.04
C THR A 151 -10.35 13.45 25.39
N GLY A 152 -10.56 13.14 26.67
CA GLY A 152 -10.84 11.78 27.12
C GLY A 152 -9.60 10.93 27.42
N LEU A 153 -9.84 9.66 27.76
CA LEU A 153 -8.82 8.68 28.08
C LEU A 153 -8.71 7.65 26.95
N SER A 154 -7.55 7.55 26.31
CA SER A 154 -7.29 6.53 25.29
C SER A 154 -7.00 5.19 25.95
N ASP A 155 -7.61 4.12 25.47
CA ASP A 155 -7.36 2.77 25.97
C ASP A 155 -6.76 1.86 24.90
N ILE A 156 -6.06 0.82 25.33
CA ILE A 156 -5.44 -0.20 24.49
C ILE A 156 -6.19 -1.50 24.74
N ARG A 157 -6.84 -2.03 23.70
CA ARG A 157 -7.48 -3.32 23.74
C ARG A 157 -6.56 -4.39 23.17
N VAL A 158 -6.31 -5.44 23.95
CA VAL A 158 -5.53 -6.61 23.54
C VAL A 158 -6.40 -7.85 23.63
N ILE A 159 -6.45 -8.66 22.57
CA ILE A 159 -7.08 -9.97 22.56
C ILE A 159 -6.01 -11.02 22.85
N VAL A 160 -6.25 -11.88 23.83
CA VAL A 160 -5.33 -12.93 24.29
C VAL A 160 -6.02 -14.29 24.18
N PHE A 161 -5.30 -15.26 23.64
CA PHE A 161 -5.75 -16.65 23.56
C PHE A 161 -4.56 -17.58 23.74
N ASN A 162 -4.72 -18.61 24.57
CA ASN A 162 -3.65 -19.57 24.90
C ASN A 162 -2.37 -18.91 25.45
N MET A 163 -2.53 -17.90 26.31
CA MET A 163 -1.49 -17.00 26.85
C MET A 163 -0.73 -16.16 25.81
N VAL A 164 -1.10 -16.23 24.54
CA VAL A 164 -0.50 -15.46 23.45
C VAL A 164 -1.36 -14.24 23.14
N PRO A 165 -0.81 -13.01 23.21
CA PRO A 165 -1.45 -11.84 22.61
C PRO A 165 -1.63 -12.00 21.09
N ILE A 166 -2.88 -11.93 20.62
CA ILE A 166 -3.25 -12.24 19.23
C ILE A 166 -3.36 -10.99 18.37
N MET A 167 -3.91 -9.91 18.96
CA MET A 167 -4.12 -8.65 18.26
C MET A 167 -4.33 -7.52 19.26
N ALA A 168 -3.87 -6.32 18.92
CA ALA A 168 -4.04 -5.14 19.74
C ALA A 168 -4.55 -3.93 18.93
N MET A 169 -5.26 -3.02 19.57
CA MET A 169 -5.61 -1.71 19.01
C MET A 169 -5.63 -0.63 20.09
N LEU A 170 -5.28 0.59 19.70
CA LEU A 170 -5.47 1.80 20.50
C LEU A 170 -6.82 2.41 20.13
N ARG A 171 -7.69 2.66 21.10
CA ARG A 171 -8.93 3.42 20.90
C ARG A 171 -8.74 4.85 21.39
N VAL A 172 -8.75 5.77 20.43
CA VAL A 172 -8.58 7.20 20.64
C VAL A 172 -9.95 7.88 20.71
N PRO A 173 -10.35 8.42 21.87
CA PRO A 173 -11.57 9.19 22.01
C PRO A 173 -11.52 10.49 21.19
N THR A 174 -12.68 10.87 20.69
CA THR A 174 -12.91 12.10 19.91
C THR A 174 -14.02 12.94 20.55
N ILE A 175 -14.16 14.18 20.09
CA ILE A 175 -15.28 15.07 20.47
C ILE A 175 -16.63 14.41 20.15
N GLU A 176 -16.74 13.76 18.99
CA GLU A 176 -17.97 13.06 18.56
C GLU A 176 -18.37 11.94 19.52
N SER A 177 -17.39 11.25 20.10
CA SER A 177 -17.60 10.20 21.10
C SER A 177 -17.72 10.72 22.52
N GLU A 178 -17.86 12.04 22.72
CA GLU A 178 -17.93 12.69 24.04
C GLU A 178 -16.75 12.34 24.96
N GLY A 179 -15.55 12.15 24.38
CA GLY A 179 -14.36 11.75 25.14
C GLY A 179 -14.31 10.27 25.55
N LYS A 180 -15.22 9.42 25.05
CA LYS A 180 -15.26 7.98 25.35
C LYS A 180 -14.53 7.16 24.28
N ALA A 181 -13.77 6.15 24.70
CA ALA A 181 -13.07 5.21 23.82
C ALA A 181 -14.02 4.13 23.23
N ASN A 182 -15.15 4.55 22.67
CA ASN A 182 -16.15 3.68 22.05
C ASN A 182 -16.27 3.95 20.54
N MET A 183 -15.94 2.94 19.74
CA MET A 183 -15.98 3.03 18.27
C MET A 183 -17.37 3.27 17.70
N GLU A 184 -18.45 2.83 18.36
CA GLU A 184 -19.83 3.08 17.91
C GLU A 184 -20.20 4.55 18.08
N LEU A 185 -19.70 5.17 19.14
CA LEU A 185 -19.89 6.59 19.43
C LEU A 185 -18.95 7.48 18.60
N GLY A 186 -18.10 6.92 17.74
CA GLY A 186 -17.23 7.68 16.86
C GLY A 186 -15.76 7.76 17.28
N ALA A 187 -15.33 7.02 18.31
CA ALA A 187 -13.91 6.90 18.62
C ALA A 187 -13.13 6.23 17.47
N ILE A 188 -11.86 6.58 17.35
CA ILE A 188 -10.95 6.07 16.32
C ILE A 188 -10.22 4.87 16.88
N ALA A 189 -10.19 3.76 16.15
CA ALA A 189 -9.37 2.60 16.52
C ALA A 189 -8.15 2.51 15.61
N MET A 190 -6.96 2.52 16.21
CA MET A 190 -5.68 2.38 15.53
C MET A 190 -5.16 0.96 15.74
N GLY A 191 -4.88 0.22 14.67
CA GLY A 191 -4.23 -1.10 14.76
C GLY A 191 -2.80 -0.96 15.26
N ILE A 192 -2.32 -1.93 16.02
CA ILE A 192 -0.97 -1.95 16.60
C ILE A 192 -0.26 -3.23 16.16
N ASP A 193 0.95 -3.08 15.61
CA ASP A 193 1.85 -4.20 15.35
C ASP A 193 2.35 -4.80 16.66
N LEU A 194 2.15 -6.10 16.85
CA LEU A 194 2.51 -6.77 18.12
C LEU A 194 4.03 -6.83 18.35
N GLY A 195 4.82 -6.88 17.29
CA GLY A 195 6.29 -6.92 17.37
C GLY A 195 6.90 -5.61 17.84
N SER A 196 6.54 -4.51 17.16
CA SER A 196 7.14 -3.20 17.37
C SER A 196 6.40 -2.29 18.35
N GLY A 197 5.11 -2.56 18.60
CA GLY A 197 4.25 -1.64 19.35
C GLY A 197 3.93 -0.34 18.60
N ILE A 198 4.08 -0.33 17.28
CA ILE A 198 3.84 0.84 16.43
C ILE A 198 2.46 0.73 15.78
N THR A 199 1.75 1.85 15.66
CA THR A 199 0.45 1.89 14.99
C THR A 199 0.58 1.70 13.47
N THR A 200 -0.20 0.79 12.91
CA THR A 200 -0.15 0.39 11.49
C THR A 200 -1.24 1.03 10.63
N GLY A 201 -2.28 1.60 11.24
CA GLY A 201 -3.38 2.28 10.55
C GLY A 201 -4.55 2.55 11.48
N ALA A 202 -5.61 3.20 11.00
CA ALA A 202 -6.78 3.48 11.83
C ALA A 202 -8.12 3.36 11.11
N ALA A 203 -9.18 3.16 11.89
CA ALA A 203 -10.56 3.08 11.42
C ALA A 203 -11.51 3.88 12.31
N LYS A 204 -12.47 4.56 11.68
CA LYS A 204 -13.59 5.28 12.33
C LYS A 204 -14.92 4.81 11.74
N LYS A 205 -15.88 4.38 12.57
CA LYS A 205 -17.18 3.82 12.13
C LYS A 205 -17.06 2.84 10.95
N SER A 206 -16.08 1.94 11.02
CA SER A 206 -15.73 0.92 10.00
C SER A 206 -15.10 1.43 8.69
N LYS A 207 -14.80 2.73 8.57
CA LYS A 207 -14.05 3.31 7.45
C LYS A 207 -12.59 3.52 7.83
N PHE A 208 -11.67 3.10 6.97
CA PHE A 208 -10.24 3.29 7.19
C PHE A 208 -9.84 4.75 6.97
N ILE A 209 -9.03 5.29 7.87
CA ILE A 209 -8.48 6.65 7.81
C ILE A 209 -6.95 6.58 7.90
N ARG A 210 -6.27 7.47 7.16
CA ARG A 210 -4.80 7.59 7.19
C ARG A 210 -4.31 8.73 8.07
N LYS A 211 -5.18 9.68 8.36
CA LYS A 211 -4.90 10.84 9.21
C LYS A 211 -5.94 10.93 10.33
N MET A 212 -5.48 11.34 11.49
CA MET A 212 -6.30 11.69 12.64
C MET A 212 -7.02 13.03 12.40
N PRO A 213 -8.13 13.33 13.12
CA PRO A 213 -8.89 14.57 12.95
C PRO A 213 -8.07 15.84 13.20
N ASN A 214 -7.01 15.76 14.01
CA ASN A 214 -6.07 16.83 14.27
C ASN A 214 -4.99 17.00 13.18
N GLY A 215 -5.04 16.20 12.10
CA GLY A 215 -4.09 16.27 10.98
C GLY A 215 -2.90 15.31 11.09
N GLU A 216 -2.67 14.72 12.27
CA GLU A 216 -1.57 13.79 12.53
C GLU A 216 -1.70 12.48 11.76
N SER A 217 -0.57 11.80 11.56
CA SER A 217 -0.57 10.48 10.94
C SER A 217 -1.26 9.46 11.84
N ALA A 218 -2.12 8.63 11.25
CA ALA A 218 -2.72 7.49 11.95
C ALA A 218 -1.78 6.26 12.01
N GLN A 219 -0.55 6.39 11.51
CA GLN A 219 0.48 5.36 11.44
C GLN A 219 1.79 5.88 12.03
N GLY A 220 2.58 5.01 12.64
CA GLY A 220 3.93 5.33 13.13
C GLY A 220 3.99 5.82 14.58
N PHE A 221 2.87 5.84 15.30
CA PHE A 221 2.87 6.18 16.72
C PHE A 221 3.34 4.97 17.55
N LYS A 222 4.40 5.15 18.34
CA LYS A 222 4.95 4.09 19.20
C LYS A 222 4.25 4.11 20.55
N ILE A 223 3.72 2.96 20.96
CA ILE A 223 3.06 2.80 22.25
C ILE A 223 4.13 2.70 23.37
N PRO A 224 4.09 3.56 24.39
CA PRO A 224 4.99 3.44 25.54
C PRO A 224 4.66 2.20 26.38
N HIS A 225 5.67 1.61 27.03
CA HIS A 225 5.54 0.41 27.87
C HIS A 225 4.97 -0.83 27.14
N TRP A 226 5.25 -0.98 25.84
CA TRP A 226 4.62 -2.02 25.02
C TRP A 226 4.81 -3.45 25.53
N ASP A 227 6.02 -3.81 25.94
CA ASP A 227 6.35 -5.15 26.40
C ASP A 227 5.64 -5.47 27.74
N GLU A 228 5.55 -4.48 28.62
CA GLU A 228 4.82 -4.56 29.88
C GLU A 228 3.32 -4.75 29.65
N ILE A 229 2.74 -4.12 28.63
CA ILE A 229 1.33 -4.30 28.23
C ILE A 229 1.09 -5.74 27.80
N LEU A 230 1.90 -6.27 26.88
CA LEU A 230 1.74 -7.63 26.37
C LEU A 230 1.92 -8.67 27.50
N TYR A 231 2.94 -8.46 28.33
CA TYR A 231 3.19 -9.30 29.50
C TYR A 231 2.01 -9.30 30.48
N SER A 232 1.50 -8.11 30.82
CA SER A 232 0.35 -7.97 31.72
C SER A 232 -0.87 -8.70 31.18
N CYS A 233 -1.12 -8.61 29.87
CA CYS A 233 -2.24 -9.31 29.21
C CYS A 233 -2.11 -10.84 29.31
N ALA A 234 -0.93 -11.39 29.04
CA ALA A 234 -0.65 -12.82 29.16
C ALA A 234 -0.76 -13.31 30.62
N LYS A 235 -0.21 -12.53 31.56
CA LYS A 235 -0.32 -12.80 33.01
C LYS A 235 -1.77 -12.78 33.49
N ILE A 236 -2.58 -11.81 33.06
CA ILE A 236 -4.01 -11.73 33.39
C ILE A 236 -4.74 -12.99 32.92
N GLN A 237 -4.49 -13.45 31.69
CA GLN A 237 -5.09 -14.70 31.22
C GLN A 237 -4.64 -15.91 32.06
N GLN A 238 -3.36 -15.97 32.44
CA GLN A 238 -2.83 -17.03 33.28
C GLN A 238 -3.50 -17.10 34.66
N VAL A 239 -3.74 -15.95 35.30
CA VAL A 239 -4.33 -15.89 36.65
C VAL A 239 -5.85 -15.99 36.66
N THR A 240 -6.53 -15.45 35.63
CA THR A 240 -8.01 -15.50 35.53
C THR A 240 -8.53 -16.81 34.93
N LYS A 241 -7.66 -17.54 34.21
CA LYS A 241 -8.01 -18.78 33.48
C LYS A 241 -9.13 -18.58 32.44
N ILE A 242 -9.36 -17.36 31.98
CA ILE A 242 -10.29 -17.07 30.89
C ILE A 242 -9.61 -17.44 29.57
N GLY A 243 -10.10 -18.47 28.88
CA GLY A 243 -9.44 -19.00 27.69
C GLY A 243 -9.36 -18.03 26.51
N PHE A 244 -10.46 -17.37 26.16
CA PHE A 244 -10.51 -16.31 25.13
C PHE A 244 -10.84 -14.98 25.80
N LEU A 245 -9.87 -14.08 25.86
CA LEU A 245 -9.92 -12.90 26.71
C LEU A 245 -9.66 -11.62 25.90
N GLY A 246 -10.41 -10.55 26.20
CA GLY A 246 -10.02 -9.19 25.83
C GLY A 246 -9.66 -8.40 27.09
N VAL A 247 -8.52 -7.72 27.07
CA VAL A 247 -8.07 -6.86 28.16
C VAL A 247 -8.00 -5.43 27.65
N ASP A 248 -8.57 -4.51 28.41
CA ASP A 248 -8.49 -3.08 28.13
C ASP A 248 -7.59 -2.42 29.15
N LEU A 249 -6.54 -1.78 28.66
CA LEU A 249 -5.50 -1.16 29.47
C LEU A 249 -5.36 0.32 29.13
N VAL A 250 -4.79 1.06 30.06
CA VAL A 250 -4.42 2.45 29.91
C VAL A 250 -2.97 2.60 30.31
N VAL A 251 -2.25 3.44 29.58
CA VAL A 251 -0.89 3.82 29.95
C VAL A 251 -0.95 5.18 30.63
N THR A 252 -0.51 5.20 31.88
CA THR A 252 -0.43 6.42 32.71
C THR A 252 1.02 6.83 32.91
N ARG A 253 1.27 7.94 33.61
CA ARG A 253 2.62 8.29 34.06
C ARG A 253 3.22 7.30 35.06
N ALA A 254 2.37 6.60 35.82
CA ALA A 254 2.80 5.66 36.85
C ALA A 254 3.02 4.23 36.31
N GLY A 255 2.68 3.97 35.04
CA GLY A 255 2.77 2.66 34.40
C GLY A 255 1.44 2.21 33.78
N VAL A 256 1.35 0.91 33.53
CA VAL A 256 0.19 0.29 32.87
C VAL A 256 -0.90 -0.04 33.90
N ALA A 257 -2.13 0.39 33.62
CA ALA A 257 -3.30 0.10 34.45
C ALA A 257 -4.40 -0.61 33.66
N VAL A 258 -4.98 -1.66 34.24
CA VAL A 258 -6.11 -2.40 33.65
C VAL A 258 -7.42 -1.68 33.98
N LEU A 259 -8.22 -1.42 32.94
CA LEU A 259 -9.54 -0.81 33.06
C LEU A 259 -10.63 -1.88 33.17
N GLU A 260 -10.60 -2.88 32.29
CA GLU A 260 -11.57 -3.97 32.24
C GLU A 260 -11.02 -5.25 31.60
N VAL A 261 -11.63 -6.37 31.99
CA VAL A 261 -11.38 -7.71 31.46
C VAL A 261 -12.69 -8.21 30.88
N ASN A 262 -12.68 -8.61 29.61
CA ASN A 262 -13.86 -8.97 28.85
C ASN A 262 -13.79 -10.43 28.39
N ALA A 263 -14.73 -11.26 28.84
CA ALA A 263 -14.86 -12.65 28.39
C ALA A 263 -15.58 -12.78 27.03
N ARG A 264 -16.11 -11.68 26.47
CA ARG A 264 -16.83 -11.65 25.18
C ARG A 264 -16.40 -10.44 24.31
N PRO A 265 -15.10 -10.25 24.04
CA PRO A 265 -14.62 -9.01 23.43
C PRO A 265 -15.08 -8.86 21.97
N GLY A 266 -15.32 -7.61 21.56
CA GLY A 266 -15.76 -7.28 20.20
C GLY A 266 -14.68 -7.54 19.13
N LEU A 267 -15.12 -7.78 17.89
CA LEU A 267 -14.24 -8.21 16.78
C LEU A 267 -13.81 -7.08 15.82
N LYS A 268 -14.21 -5.83 16.10
CA LYS A 268 -13.82 -4.65 15.29
C LYS A 268 -12.32 -4.38 15.29
N ILE A 269 -11.57 -4.97 16.23
CA ILE A 269 -10.11 -4.94 16.26
C ILE A 269 -9.47 -5.48 14.97
N GLN A 270 -10.13 -6.44 14.30
CA GLN A 270 -9.73 -6.91 12.97
C GLN A 270 -9.72 -5.76 11.98
N VAL A 271 -10.77 -4.92 11.98
CA VAL A 271 -10.94 -3.80 11.06
C VAL A 271 -9.84 -2.76 11.24
N ALA A 272 -9.50 -2.44 12.49
CA ALA A 272 -8.45 -1.50 12.83
C ALA A 272 -7.07 -1.97 12.34
N ASN A 273 -6.77 -3.27 12.49
CA ASN A 273 -5.51 -3.87 12.07
C ASN A 273 -5.47 -4.26 10.59
N GLN A 274 -6.61 -4.29 9.89
CA GLN A 274 -6.75 -4.85 8.54
C GLN A 274 -6.25 -6.30 8.40
N VAL A 275 -6.26 -7.07 9.48
CA VAL A 275 -5.79 -8.46 9.51
C VAL A 275 -6.91 -9.38 10.02
N PRO A 276 -7.20 -10.51 9.33
CA PRO A 276 -8.15 -11.51 9.81
C PRO A 276 -7.65 -12.21 11.08
N MET A 277 -8.50 -12.30 12.11
CA MET A 277 -8.16 -12.91 13.40
C MET A 277 -8.15 -14.43 13.38
N LYS A 278 -9.00 -15.08 12.56
CA LYS A 278 -9.12 -16.55 12.54
C LYS A 278 -7.76 -17.21 12.27
N ARG A 279 -7.05 -16.74 11.24
CA ARG A 279 -5.70 -17.22 10.90
C ARG A 279 -4.68 -17.07 12.02
N ARG A 280 -4.80 -16.03 12.85
CA ARG A 280 -3.89 -15.84 13.99
C ARG A 280 -4.21 -16.82 15.12
N LEU A 281 -5.50 -17.04 15.39
CA LEU A 281 -5.95 -18.02 16.38
C LEU A 281 -5.61 -19.45 15.97
N ASP A 282 -5.78 -19.81 14.70
CA ASP A 282 -5.46 -21.15 14.17
C ASP A 282 -3.96 -21.49 14.35
N LYS A 283 -3.06 -20.50 14.38
CA LYS A 283 -1.63 -20.72 14.60
C LYS A 283 -1.25 -21.04 16.05
N VAL A 284 -2.09 -20.65 17.01
CA VAL A 284 -1.75 -20.74 18.44
C VAL A 284 -2.58 -21.78 19.18
N VAL A 285 -3.67 -22.27 18.59
CA VAL A 285 -4.64 -23.14 19.26
C VAL A 285 -4.03 -24.44 19.80
N ASP A 286 -3.05 -24.99 19.08
CA ASP A 286 -2.39 -26.25 19.43
C ASP A 286 -1.00 -26.05 20.09
N LEU A 287 -0.59 -24.80 20.33
CA LEU A 287 0.68 -24.52 21.00
C LEU A 287 0.59 -24.84 22.49
N LYS A 288 1.67 -25.35 23.05
CA LYS A 288 1.82 -25.53 24.50
C LYS A 288 2.65 -24.39 25.05
N VAL A 289 1.98 -23.31 25.44
CA VAL A 289 2.63 -22.16 26.08
C VAL A 289 2.61 -22.40 27.59
N MET A 290 3.76 -22.28 28.24
CA MET A 290 3.93 -22.59 29.66
C MET A 290 4.00 -21.32 30.52
N THR A 291 4.59 -20.24 29.99
CA THR A 291 4.76 -18.99 30.73
C THR A 291 4.20 -17.77 29.97
N PRO A 292 3.83 -16.69 30.68
CA PRO A 292 3.43 -15.44 30.03
C PRO A 292 4.52 -14.84 29.15
N GLU A 293 5.79 -14.94 29.55
CA GLU A 293 6.95 -14.45 28.78
C GLU A 293 7.06 -15.18 27.44
N GLU A 294 6.95 -16.52 27.45
CA GLU A 294 6.93 -17.34 26.23
C GLU A 294 5.76 -16.95 25.32
N GLY A 295 4.58 -16.69 25.90
CA GLY A 295 3.42 -16.23 25.15
C GLY A 295 3.63 -14.89 24.43
N VAL A 296 4.36 -13.96 25.05
CA VAL A 296 4.73 -12.67 24.45
C VAL A 296 5.74 -12.85 23.32
N ASP A 297 6.76 -13.69 23.52
CA ASP A 297 7.77 -13.97 22.50
C ASP A 297 7.17 -14.65 21.27
N ILE A 298 6.27 -15.61 21.48
CA ILE A 298 5.49 -16.25 20.41
C ILE A 298 4.65 -15.21 19.66
N ALA A 299 3.97 -14.31 20.38
CA ALA A 299 3.15 -13.26 19.76
C ALA A 299 3.98 -12.35 18.87
N LYS A 300 5.12 -11.86 19.38
CA LYS A 300 6.04 -11.00 18.62
C LYS A 300 6.62 -11.73 17.41
N THR A 301 7.00 -12.98 17.56
CA THR A 301 7.61 -13.77 16.47
C THR A 301 6.59 -14.10 15.37
N LEU A 302 5.39 -14.55 15.73
CA LEU A 302 4.40 -15.03 14.76
C LEU A 302 3.58 -13.91 14.10
N PHE A 303 3.43 -12.76 14.77
CA PHE A 303 2.47 -11.74 14.40
C PHE A 303 3.05 -10.34 14.14
N ALA A 304 4.37 -10.17 14.22
CA ALA A 304 5.05 -8.95 13.77
C ALA A 304 5.05 -8.80 12.24
N GLU A 305 5.03 -7.56 11.74
CA GLU A 305 5.29 -7.27 10.34
C GLU A 305 6.77 -7.54 9.97
N LYS A 306 7.00 -8.18 8.81
CA LYS A 306 8.33 -8.65 8.34
C LYS A 306 9.43 -7.58 8.36
N SER A 307 9.07 -6.30 8.20
CA SER A 307 10.03 -5.17 8.19
C SER A 307 10.70 -4.90 9.55
N VAL A 308 10.20 -5.45 10.66
CA VAL A 308 10.75 -5.22 12.01
C VAL A 308 11.83 -6.25 12.37
N TYR A 309 11.73 -7.49 11.87
CA TYR A 309 12.69 -8.57 12.16
C TYR A 309 14.00 -8.47 11.35
N GLU A 310 13.99 -7.82 10.19
CA GLU A 310 15.21 -7.62 9.38
C GLU A 310 16.18 -6.60 10.01
N ALA A 311 15.73 -5.81 11.00
CA ALA A 311 16.56 -4.80 11.65
C ALA A 311 17.44 -5.33 12.80
N SER A 312 17.16 -6.53 13.33
CA SER A 312 17.80 -7.05 14.56
C SER A 312 18.52 -8.38 14.40
N PHE A 313 18.58 -8.96 13.20
CA PHE A 313 19.40 -10.13 12.91
C PHE A 313 20.34 -9.82 11.74
N ILE A 314 21.54 -9.34 12.04
CA ILE A 314 22.67 -9.43 11.10
C ILE A 314 23.27 -10.82 11.35
N PRO A 315 23.00 -11.85 10.51
CA PRO A 315 23.65 -13.14 10.67
C PRO A 315 25.17 -12.93 10.63
N LYS A 316 25.90 -13.46 11.62
CA LYS A 316 27.36 -13.49 11.57
C LYS A 316 27.77 -14.25 10.29
N PRO A 317 28.65 -13.69 9.44
CA PRO A 317 29.07 -14.38 8.23
C PRO A 317 29.77 -15.70 8.58
N ILE A 318 29.60 -16.72 7.73
CA ILE A 318 30.19 -18.04 7.92
C ILE A 318 31.47 -18.13 7.09
N LEU A 319 32.58 -18.42 7.74
CA LEU A 319 33.90 -18.63 7.16
C LEU A 319 34.24 -20.12 7.07
N GLY A 320 34.93 -20.52 6.02
CA GLY A 320 35.58 -21.82 5.89
C GLY A 320 36.98 -21.83 6.49
N ILE A 321 37.66 -22.97 6.45
CA ILE A 321 39.08 -23.08 6.89
C ILE A 321 40.01 -22.30 5.94
N THR A 322 39.56 -22.01 4.73
CA THR A 322 40.27 -21.20 3.75
C THR A 322 39.29 -20.22 3.12
N GLU A 323 39.68 -18.94 3.03
CA GLU A 323 38.83 -17.85 2.58
C GLU A 323 39.59 -16.87 1.68
N ASN A 324 38.87 -16.22 0.76
CA ASN A 324 39.42 -15.10 0.01
C ASN A 324 39.34 -13.84 0.87
N VAL A 325 40.46 -13.13 1.00
CA VAL A 325 40.58 -11.90 1.79
C VAL A 325 41.07 -10.78 0.91
N LEU A 326 40.47 -9.60 1.02
CA LEU A 326 40.97 -8.41 0.33
C LEU A 326 41.89 -7.64 1.27
N LEU A 327 43.16 -7.50 0.90
CA LEU A 327 44.09 -6.59 1.54
C LEU A 327 43.80 -5.17 1.07
N ASN A 328 43.45 -4.27 1.99
CA ASN A 328 43.01 -2.90 1.71
C ASN A 328 44.18 -1.94 1.43
N THR A 329 45.13 -2.36 0.59
CA THR A 329 46.20 -1.50 0.06
C THR A 329 45.68 -0.63 -1.09
N VAL A 330 46.50 0.31 -1.57
CA VAL A 330 46.24 1.07 -2.79
C VAL A 330 47.29 0.67 -3.83
N PRO A 331 46.95 -0.13 -4.87
CA PRO A 331 45.64 -0.75 -5.16
C PRO A 331 45.33 -1.96 -4.24
N PRO A 332 44.04 -2.34 -4.08
CA PRO A 332 43.64 -3.46 -3.23
C PRO A 332 44.10 -4.79 -3.82
N ARG A 333 44.51 -5.74 -2.98
CA ARG A 333 45.06 -7.04 -3.41
C ARG A 333 44.23 -8.19 -2.85
N SER A 334 43.91 -9.18 -3.67
CA SER A 334 43.23 -10.40 -3.22
C SER A 334 44.28 -11.38 -2.67
N LEU A 335 44.05 -11.91 -1.48
CA LEU A 335 44.88 -12.88 -0.77
C LEU A 335 44.06 -14.12 -0.43
N VAL A 336 44.73 -15.27 -0.28
CA VAL A 336 44.12 -16.47 0.30
C VAL A 336 44.51 -16.56 1.77
N ALA A 337 43.50 -16.59 2.65
CA ALA A 337 43.70 -16.71 4.09
C ALA A 337 43.31 -18.11 4.60
N LYS A 338 44.15 -18.71 5.42
CA LYS A 338 43.86 -19.94 6.18
C LYS A 338 43.48 -19.57 7.61
N ILE A 339 42.35 -20.07 8.08
CA ILE A 339 41.89 -19.85 9.46
C ILE A 339 42.45 -20.96 10.34
N ASP A 340 43.29 -20.58 11.30
CA ASP A 340 43.88 -21.49 12.28
C ASP A 340 43.31 -21.18 13.68
N LEU A 341 42.55 -22.12 14.22
CA LEU A 341 41.95 -22.01 15.55
C LEU A 341 42.98 -22.14 16.68
N ASN A 342 44.12 -22.79 16.42
CA ASN A 342 45.17 -23.04 17.41
C ASN A 342 46.26 -21.96 17.39
N SER A 343 46.32 -21.15 16.33
CA SER A 343 47.30 -20.06 16.25
C SER A 343 46.98 -18.96 17.26
N SER A 344 48.03 -18.49 17.93
CA SER A 344 47.93 -17.36 18.85
C SER A 344 48.05 -16.01 18.16
N MET A 345 48.50 -15.92 16.91
CA MET A 345 48.76 -14.67 16.20
C MET A 345 48.42 -14.79 14.71
N ASN A 346 48.04 -13.68 14.08
CA ASN A 346 47.87 -13.64 12.63
C ASN A 346 49.24 -13.52 11.96
N GLN A 347 49.47 -14.21 10.85
CA GLN A 347 50.75 -14.21 10.15
C GLN A 347 50.56 -13.92 8.67
N ILE A 348 51.36 -13.05 8.09
CA ILE A 348 51.29 -12.73 6.66
C ILE A 348 52.61 -13.03 5.96
N SER A 349 52.53 -13.45 4.70
CA SER A 349 53.68 -13.70 3.85
C SER A 349 54.62 -12.49 3.80
N ALA A 350 55.93 -12.76 3.74
CA ALA A 350 56.97 -11.74 3.80
C ALA A 350 56.85 -10.66 2.72
N GLU A 351 56.23 -10.97 1.57
CA GLU A 351 56.00 -10.05 0.46
C GLU A 351 54.94 -8.96 0.74
N TYR A 352 54.07 -9.18 1.72
CA TYR A 352 52.99 -8.26 2.12
C TYR A 352 53.17 -7.72 3.54
N PHE A 353 54.29 -8.05 4.22
CA PHE A 353 54.57 -7.60 5.58
C PHE A 353 55.26 -6.23 5.57
N ASP A 354 54.68 -5.25 6.27
CA ASP A 354 55.31 -3.96 6.51
C ASP A 354 55.98 -3.94 7.89
N GLU A 355 57.30 -3.69 7.93
CA GLU A 355 58.06 -3.60 9.19
C GLU A 355 57.69 -2.37 10.04
N LYS A 356 57.10 -1.33 9.42
CA LYS A 356 56.69 -0.09 10.10
C LYS A 356 55.27 -0.19 10.67
N GLU A 357 54.38 -0.95 10.04
CA GLU A 357 53.00 -1.15 10.49
C GLU A 357 52.73 -2.63 10.82
N LYS A 358 52.72 -2.96 12.12
CA LYS A 358 52.37 -4.31 12.61
C LYS A 358 50.86 -4.60 12.63
N LEU A 359 50.07 -3.86 11.85
CA LEU A 359 48.63 -3.99 11.76
C LEU A 359 48.23 -4.24 10.30
N LEU A 360 47.40 -5.26 10.09
CA LEU A 360 46.87 -5.63 8.79
C LEU A 360 45.44 -5.13 8.62
N ASP A 361 45.21 -4.35 7.58
CA ASP A 361 43.87 -3.86 7.20
C ASP A 361 43.31 -4.71 6.06
N ILE A 362 42.31 -5.54 6.37
CA ILE A 362 41.69 -6.47 5.44
C ILE A 362 40.18 -6.34 5.40
N THR A 363 39.57 -6.80 4.31
CA THR A 363 38.13 -7.03 4.19
C THR A 363 37.88 -8.52 4.00
N LEU A 364 37.08 -9.12 4.89
CA LEU A 364 36.71 -10.52 4.90
C LEU A 364 35.18 -10.64 5.00
N GLU A 365 34.55 -11.31 4.03
CA GLU A 365 33.07 -11.46 3.93
C GLU A 365 32.31 -10.13 4.16
N GLY A 366 32.81 -9.05 3.54
CA GLY A 366 32.22 -7.71 3.63
C GLY A 366 32.49 -6.93 4.93
N LYS A 367 33.21 -7.51 5.90
CA LYS A 367 33.64 -6.83 7.13
C LYS A 367 35.09 -6.41 7.04
N ARG A 368 35.37 -5.14 7.34
CA ARG A 368 36.74 -4.60 7.44
C ARG A 368 37.31 -4.88 8.83
N LEU A 369 38.48 -5.48 8.90
CA LEU A 369 39.18 -5.84 10.13
C LEU A 369 40.58 -5.21 10.14
N LYS A 370 40.99 -4.72 11.31
CA LYS A 370 42.38 -4.30 11.58
C LYS A 370 42.98 -5.25 12.61
N LEU A 371 43.93 -6.07 12.19
CA LEU A 371 44.41 -7.20 12.97
C LEU A 371 45.93 -7.09 13.22
N PRO A 372 46.43 -7.41 14.42
CA PRO A 372 47.87 -7.49 14.65
C PRO A 372 48.46 -8.65 13.85
N ILE A 373 49.60 -8.41 13.20
CA ILE A 373 50.28 -9.39 12.33
C ILE A 373 51.75 -9.61 12.69
N GLU A 374 52.24 -10.80 12.33
CA GLU A 374 53.64 -11.17 12.35
C GLU A 374 54.10 -11.67 10.99
N LYS A 375 55.40 -11.56 10.73
CA LYS A 375 56.01 -12.09 9.52
C LYS A 375 56.03 -13.61 9.56
N MET A 376 55.43 -14.25 8.55
CA MET A 376 55.44 -15.71 8.44
C MET A 376 56.88 -16.22 8.24
N LYS A 377 57.27 -17.26 9.00
CA LYS A 377 58.59 -17.88 8.94
C LYS A 377 58.52 -19.19 8.14
N GLY A 378 58.95 -19.18 6.88
CA GLY A 378 58.99 -20.37 6.01
C GLY A 378 58.74 -20.03 4.54
N ASN A 379 58.97 -21.00 3.65
CA ASN A 379 58.58 -20.87 2.24
C ASN A 379 57.05 -20.97 2.07
N LYS A 380 56.50 -20.28 1.07
CA LYS A 380 55.10 -20.33 0.64
C LYS A 380 54.70 -21.78 0.36
N VAL A 381 53.82 -22.38 1.17
CA VAL A 381 53.32 -23.74 0.88
C VAL A 381 51.81 -23.79 0.63
N GLU A 382 50.93 -22.98 1.26
CA GLU A 382 49.47 -23.09 0.98
C GLU A 382 48.59 -21.83 1.12
N ALA A 383 49.02 -20.74 1.77
CA ALA A 383 48.19 -19.53 1.95
C ALA A 383 49.05 -18.27 2.13
N ASP A 384 48.52 -17.12 1.69
CA ASP A 384 49.21 -15.82 1.80
C ASP A 384 49.10 -15.22 3.21
N LEU A 385 48.04 -15.58 3.95
CA LEU A 385 47.68 -15.08 5.27
C LEU A 385 47.19 -16.23 6.18
N ILE A 386 47.59 -16.22 7.45
CA ILE A 386 47.03 -17.08 8.49
C ILE A 386 46.28 -16.18 9.48
N LEU A 387 44.98 -16.45 9.66
CA LEU A 387 44.13 -15.74 10.62
C LEU A 387 43.90 -16.61 11.85
N ALA A 388 44.28 -16.09 13.01
CA ALA A 388 44.05 -16.75 14.30
C ALA A 388 42.58 -16.62 14.71
N GLY A 389 41.93 -17.75 15.00
CA GLY A 389 40.49 -17.80 15.30
C GLY A 389 40.02 -16.87 16.43
N LYS A 390 40.89 -16.58 17.41
CA LYS A 390 40.58 -15.66 18.53
C LYS A 390 40.24 -14.23 18.09
N TYR A 391 40.63 -13.81 16.88
CA TYR A 391 40.33 -12.49 16.32
C TYR A 391 39.07 -12.46 15.44
N LEU A 392 38.39 -13.61 15.24
CA LEU A 392 37.26 -13.77 14.33
C LEU A 392 35.94 -14.03 15.07
N THR A 393 35.77 -13.48 16.27
CA THR A 393 34.58 -13.66 17.13
C THR A 393 33.27 -13.18 16.49
N ASP A 394 33.36 -12.32 15.49
CA ASP A 394 32.25 -11.76 14.71
C ASP A 394 31.80 -12.63 13.52
N PHE A 395 32.36 -13.83 13.40
CA PHE A 395 32.12 -14.81 12.35
C PHE A 395 31.81 -16.19 12.94
N TYR A 396 31.12 -17.05 12.19
CA TYR A 396 31.06 -18.48 12.44
C TYR A 396 32.10 -19.20 11.58
N ILE A 397 32.62 -20.34 12.03
CA ILE A 397 33.61 -21.13 11.27
C ILE A 397 33.00 -22.50 10.98
N ASP A 398 32.81 -22.80 9.70
CA ASP A 398 32.35 -24.09 9.19
C ASP A 398 33.53 -24.83 8.51
N ALA A 399 33.98 -25.91 9.15
CA ALA A 399 35.08 -26.74 8.65
C ALA A 399 34.78 -27.40 7.28
N ASN A 400 33.50 -27.50 6.90
CA ASN A 400 33.08 -28.21 5.69
C ASN A 400 32.77 -27.28 4.50
N LYS A 401 32.90 -25.94 4.66
CA LYS A 401 32.69 -24.99 3.57
C LYS A 401 33.78 -25.21 2.50
N LYS A 402 33.36 -25.54 1.27
CA LYS A 402 34.28 -25.72 0.14
C LYS A 402 34.90 -24.37 -0.26
N PHE A 403 36.23 -24.36 -0.44
CA PHE A 403 36.95 -23.17 -0.89
C PHE A 403 36.88 -23.04 -2.42
N GLU A 404 36.42 -21.89 -2.90
CA GLU A 404 36.51 -21.46 -4.30
C GLU A 404 37.38 -20.22 -4.37
N GLN A 405 38.47 -20.26 -5.13
CA GLN A 405 39.34 -19.09 -5.31
C GLN A 405 38.64 -18.04 -6.17
N LYS A 406 38.46 -16.82 -5.63
CA LYS A 406 37.76 -15.71 -6.32
C LYS A 406 38.64 -14.46 -6.30
N ASN A 407 38.76 -13.80 -7.46
CA ASN A 407 39.39 -12.49 -7.55
C ASN A 407 38.41 -11.40 -7.07
N LEU A 408 38.49 -11.06 -5.79
CA LEU A 408 37.59 -10.09 -5.14
C LEU A 408 37.76 -8.63 -5.62
N ALA A 409 38.86 -8.33 -6.33
CA ALA A 409 39.16 -6.97 -6.80
C ALA A 409 38.26 -6.50 -7.96
N GLU A 410 37.62 -7.41 -8.71
CA GLU A 410 36.71 -7.08 -9.82
C GLU A 410 35.22 -7.06 -9.42
N THR A 411 34.84 -7.65 -8.28
CA THR A 411 33.44 -7.94 -7.93
C THR A 411 32.74 -6.85 -7.09
N SER A 412 33.48 -5.91 -6.47
CA SER A 412 32.91 -4.99 -5.48
C SER A 412 32.11 -3.81 -6.06
N THR A 413 32.29 -3.47 -7.33
CA THR A 413 31.56 -2.38 -8.00
C THR A 413 30.19 -2.82 -8.51
N ALA A 414 30.07 -4.06 -9.01
CA ALA A 414 28.82 -4.57 -9.59
C ALA A 414 27.65 -4.71 -8.58
N SER A 415 27.92 -5.08 -7.31
CA SER A 415 26.85 -5.34 -6.33
C SER A 415 26.18 -4.07 -5.76
N VAL A 416 26.91 -2.94 -5.76
CA VAL A 416 26.38 -1.65 -5.27
C VAL A 416 25.47 -1.04 -6.33
N ASP A 417 25.90 -1.05 -7.59
CA ASP A 417 25.13 -0.50 -8.71
C ASP A 417 23.82 -1.26 -8.95
N GLU A 418 23.79 -2.59 -8.78
CA GLU A 418 22.56 -3.38 -8.89
C GLU A 418 21.54 -3.02 -7.79
N ARG A 419 22.00 -2.84 -6.54
CA ARG A 419 21.16 -2.41 -5.43
C ARG A 419 20.62 -0.99 -5.64
N MET A 420 21.45 -0.08 -6.16
CA MET A 420 21.01 1.27 -6.50
C MET A 420 19.95 1.25 -7.61
N LEU A 421 20.13 0.44 -8.66
CA LEU A 421 19.15 0.30 -9.74
C LEU A 421 17.78 -0.16 -9.23
N ARG A 422 17.74 -1.14 -8.31
CA ARG A 422 16.47 -1.60 -7.70
C ARG A 422 15.77 -0.51 -6.89
N ASN A 423 16.54 0.36 -6.23
CA ASN A 423 15.98 1.52 -5.53
C ASN A 423 15.43 2.56 -6.52
N ILE A 424 16.12 2.80 -7.63
CA ILE A 424 15.65 3.67 -8.73
C ILE A 424 14.34 3.12 -9.30
N ASP A 425 14.26 1.82 -9.59
CA ASP A 425 13.05 1.16 -10.09
C ASP A 425 11.85 1.40 -9.19
N LYS A 426 12.02 1.17 -7.88
CA LYS A 426 10.96 1.40 -6.90
C LYS A 426 10.51 2.86 -6.88
N LYS A 427 11.45 3.81 -6.83
CA LYS A 427 11.14 5.25 -6.72
C LYS A 427 10.48 5.80 -7.98
N VAL A 428 10.99 5.46 -9.18
CA VAL A 428 10.40 5.87 -10.47
C VAL A 428 8.98 5.33 -10.61
N CYS A 429 8.76 4.05 -10.26
CA CYS A 429 7.43 3.44 -10.29
C CYS A 429 6.45 4.09 -9.29
N GLU A 430 6.92 4.47 -8.10
CA GLU A 430 6.13 5.19 -7.10
C GLU A 430 5.69 6.56 -7.61
N ILE A 431 6.58 7.32 -8.25
CA ILE A 431 6.26 8.64 -8.82
C ILE A 431 5.29 8.51 -9.99
N ASP A 432 5.53 7.60 -10.94
CA ASP A 432 4.62 7.32 -12.07
C ASP A 432 3.22 6.88 -11.61
N SER A 433 3.11 6.23 -10.45
CA SER A 433 1.80 5.83 -9.88
C SER A 433 0.92 7.01 -9.46
N GLN A 434 1.54 8.16 -9.15
CA GLN A 434 0.86 9.36 -8.67
C GLN A 434 0.40 10.26 -9.83
N ILE A 435 1.10 10.23 -10.99
CA ILE A 435 0.76 11.04 -12.17
C ILE A 435 -0.45 10.46 -12.90
N LYS A 436 -1.65 10.91 -12.55
CA LYS A 436 -2.91 10.53 -13.22
C LYS A 436 -3.25 11.45 -14.38
N LEU A 437 -2.40 11.50 -15.40
CA LEU A 437 -2.51 12.45 -16.52
C LEU A 437 -3.93 12.62 -17.07
N LEU A 438 -4.57 11.52 -17.50
CA LEU A 438 -5.92 11.54 -18.10
C LEU A 438 -6.98 12.16 -17.19
N SER A 439 -6.85 12.05 -15.87
CA SER A 439 -7.83 12.58 -14.92
C SER A 439 -7.83 14.11 -14.85
N TYR A 440 -6.72 14.76 -15.23
CA TYR A 440 -6.57 16.21 -15.23
C TYR A 440 -6.80 16.84 -16.60
N ILE A 441 -6.73 16.05 -17.67
CA ILE A 441 -6.92 16.55 -19.05
C ILE A 441 -8.29 16.17 -19.63
N ASN A 442 -9.12 15.37 -18.96
CA ASN A 442 -10.46 15.09 -19.45
C ASN A 442 -11.42 16.23 -19.06
N PRO A 443 -12.12 16.87 -20.03
CA PRO A 443 -13.09 17.92 -19.71
C PRO A 443 -14.27 17.38 -18.90
N ARG A 444 -14.84 18.23 -18.02
CA ARG A 444 -16.00 17.90 -17.17
C ARG A 444 -17.34 18.20 -17.84
N ASN A 445 -17.37 19.13 -18.80
CA ASN A 445 -18.59 19.67 -19.42
C ASN A 445 -18.80 19.19 -20.89
N ILE A 446 -18.32 17.99 -21.25
CA ILE A 446 -18.33 17.50 -22.64
C ILE A 446 -19.74 17.49 -23.25
N ASN A 447 -20.73 16.93 -22.54
CA ASN A 447 -22.08 16.74 -23.08
C ASN A 447 -22.81 18.06 -23.29
N GLU A 448 -22.69 18.99 -22.33
CA GLU A 448 -23.24 20.33 -22.40
C GLU A 448 -22.66 21.11 -23.60
N GLN A 449 -21.34 21.10 -23.73
CA GLN A 449 -20.66 21.80 -24.83
C GLN A 449 -20.95 21.17 -26.20
N LYS A 450 -21.13 19.84 -26.28
CA LYS A 450 -21.56 19.17 -27.51
C LYS A 450 -22.94 19.64 -27.96
N ALA A 451 -23.91 19.72 -27.04
CA ALA A 451 -25.25 20.18 -27.34
C ALA A 451 -25.25 21.63 -27.83
N LEU A 452 -24.51 22.51 -27.16
CA LEU A 452 -24.39 23.93 -27.55
C LEU A 452 -23.72 24.11 -28.91
N PHE A 453 -22.69 23.32 -29.22
CA PHE A 453 -21.98 23.37 -30.49
C PHE A 453 -22.84 22.91 -31.67
N LEU A 454 -23.56 21.80 -31.51
CA LEU A 454 -24.43 21.28 -32.58
C LEU A 454 -25.66 22.16 -32.81
N ALA A 455 -26.11 22.89 -31.79
CA ALA A 455 -27.24 23.81 -31.90
C ALA A 455 -26.88 25.16 -32.53
N ASN A 456 -25.61 25.60 -32.47
CA ASN A 456 -25.19 26.94 -32.89
C ASN A 456 -24.03 26.89 -33.89
N SER A 457 -24.28 27.26 -35.15
CA SER A 457 -23.37 27.12 -36.29
C SER A 457 -22.11 28.03 -36.28
N GLY A 458 -21.81 28.71 -35.19
CA GLY A 458 -20.60 29.52 -35.00
C GLY A 458 -20.05 29.49 -33.58
N PHE A 459 -20.55 28.58 -32.74
CA PHE A 459 -20.08 28.41 -31.37
C PHE A 459 -18.84 27.53 -31.34
N SER A 460 -17.88 27.87 -30.49
CA SER A 460 -16.71 27.04 -30.21
C SER A 460 -16.72 26.57 -28.76
N PRO A 461 -16.52 25.25 -28.50
CA PRO A 461 -16.60 24.71 -27.16
C PRO A 461 -15.61 25.34 -26.20
N ARG A 462 -16.02 25.57 -24.95
CA ARG A 462 -15.12 25.93 -23.86
C ARG A 462 -15.09 24.81 -22.83
N PHE A 463 -13.92 24.23 -22.63
CA PHE A 463 -13.78 23.04 -21.80
C PHE A 463 -13.33 23.42 -20.39
N SER A 464 -13.97 22.81 -19.39
CA SER A 464 -13.58 22.95 -17.99
C SER A 464 -12.88 21.69 -17.49
N TYR A 465 -11.79 21.85 -16.76
CA TYR A 465 -10.96 20.75 -16.28
C TYR A 465 -10.86 20.71 -14.75
N LYS A 466 -10.43 19.57 -14.21
CA LYS A 466 -10.15 19.43 -12.78
C LYS A 466 -9.00 20.35 -12.37
N GLU A 467 -9.12 21.02 -11.23
CA GLU A 467 -8.01 21.77 -10.62
C GLU A 467 -6.83 20.86 -10.27
N LEU A 468 -5.62 21.40 -10.44
CA LEU A 468 -4.38 20.69 -10.19
C LEU A 468 -4.13 20.67 -8.67
N ASP A 469 -4.49 19.56 -8.02
CA ASP A 469 -4.43 19.35 -6.55
C ASP A 469 -3.20 18.54 -6.09
N LEU A 470 -2.22 18.34 -6.97
CA LEU A 470 -0.99 17.60 -6.69
C LEU A 470 0.19 18.54 -6.41
N ASP A 471 1.10 18.11 -5.54
CA ASP A 471 2.37 18.82 -5.29
C ASP A 471 3.40 18.48 -6.39
N PHE A 472 3.28 19.14 -7.54
CA PHE A 472 4.20 18.97 -8.68
C PHE A 472 5.65 19.31 -8.30
N SER A 473 5.84 20.28 -7.41
CA SER A 473 7.15 20.73 -6.92
C SER A 473 7.87 19.63 -6.16
N HIS A 474 7.18 18.94 -5.25
CA HIS A 474 7.74 17.80 -4.53
C HIS A 474 8.11 16.65 -5.47
N MET A 475 7.23 16.30 -6.42
CA MET A 475 7.49 15.21 -7.37
C MET A 475 8.69 15.51 -8.27
N ARG A 476 8.84 16.75 -8.74
CA ARG A 476 9.99 17.19 -9.54
C ARG A 476 11.28 17.13 -8.73
N ASN A 477 11.25 17.56 -7.46
CA ASN A 477 12.40 17.47 -6.57
C ASN A 477 12.81 16.01 -6.30
N ASP A 478 11.83 15.11 -6.17
CA ASP A 478 12.08 13.68 -6.01
C ASP A 478 12.72 13.05 -7.26
N LEU A 479 12.29 13.44 -8.47
CA LEU A 479 12.91 13.00 -9.73
C LEU A 479 14.36 13.49 -9.85
N LYS A 480 14.63 14.76 -9.50
CA LYS A 480 15.98 15.35 -9.54
C LYS A 480 16.97 14.72 -8.56
N LYS A 481 16.47 14.16 -7.45
CA LYS A 481 17.30 13.49 -6.43
C LYS A 481 17.73 12.08 -6.82
N ILE A 482 17.20 11.53 -7.92
CA ILE A 482 17.58 10.20 -8.37
C ILE A 482 19.04 10.24 -8.89
N PRO A 483 19.95 9.44 -8.32
CA PRO A 483 21.35 9.48 -8.70
C PRO A 483 21.56 8.85 -10.09
N VAL A 484 22.56 9.37 -10.81
CA VAL A 484 23.10 8.72 -12.01
C VAL A 484 23.94 7.52 -11.56
N VAL A 485 23.66 6.34 -12.12
CA VAL A 485 24.39 5.11 -11.79
C VAL A 485 25.01 4.51 -13.04
N ASN A 486 26.19 3.90 -12.89
CA ASN A 486 26.91 3.28 -14.00
C ASN A 486 26.41 1.84 -14.23
N HIS A 487 25.17 1.71 -14.70
CA HIS A 487 24.53 0.41 -14.91
C HIS A 487 23.99 0.28 -16.34
N ALA A 488 24.12 -0.89 -16.95
CA ALA A 488 23.69 -1.15 -18.34
C ALA A 488 22.20 -0.82 -18.60
N LEU A 489 21.37 -0.99 -17.57
CA LEU A 489 19.91 -0.71 -17.58
C LEU A 489 19.54 0.72 -17.18
N TYR A 490 20.46 1.54 -16.66
CA TYR A 490 20.18 2.92 -16.27
C TYR A 490 19.57 3.78 -17.40
N PRO A 491 19.96 3.63 -18.68
CA PRO A 491 19.33 4.37 -19.77
C PRO A 491 17.81 4.23 -19.84
N LEU A 492 17.25 3.07 -19.48
CA LEU A 492 15.79 2.84 -19.42
C LEU A 492 15.13 3.77 -18.39
N TYR A 493 15.73 3.86 -17.19
CA TYR A 493 15.22 4.70 -16.10
C TYR A 493 15.42 6.18 -16.41
N ASN A 494 16.55 6.58 -16.98
CA ASN A 494 16.79 7.96 -17.37
C ASN A 494 15.79 8.44 -18.42
N ALA A 495 15.50 7.62 -19.43
CA ALA A 495 14.45 7.92 -20.41
C ALA A 495 13.08 8.03 -19.74
N LYS A 496 12.78 7.14 -18.78
CA LYS A 496 11.51 7.17 -18.04
C LYS A 496 11.38 8.42 -17.16
N ILE A 497 12.44 8.82 -16.48
CA ILE A 497 12.47 10.05 -15.66
C ILE A 497 12.16 11.27 -16.51
N LYS A 498 12.80 11.40 -17.68
CA LYS A 498 12.51 12.49 -18.65
C LYS A 498 11.06 12.49 -19.12
N GLU A 499 10.49 11.32 -19.43
CA GLU A 499 9.06 11.21 -19.77
C GLU A 499 8.15 11.72 -18.63
N LEU A 500 8.45 11.36 -17.38
CA LEU A 500 7.69 11.81 -16.22
C LEU A 500 7.82 13.32 -16.01
N GLU A 501 9.00 13.89 -16.18
CA GLU A 501 9.22 15.34 -16.13
C GLU A 501 8.39 16.07 -17.20
N TYR A 502 8.42 15.62 -18.46
CA TYR A 502 7.61 16.22 -19.52
C TYR A 502 6.11 16.09 -19.26
N LYS A 503 5.65 14.98 -18.65
CA LYS A 503 4.24 14.83 -18.24
C LYS A 503 3.85 15.84 -17.15
N LEU A 504 4.72 16.09 -16.17
CA LEU A 504 4.48 17.10 -15.13
C LEU A 504 4.43 18.50 -15.73
N MET A 505 5.41 18.86 -16.56
CA MET A 505 5.44 20.14 -17.27
C MET A 505 4.20 20.34 -18.15
N MET A 506 3.77 19.30 -18.87
CA MET A 506 2.58 19.36 -19.72
C MET A 506 1.29 19.60 -18.91
N LEU A 507 1.19 19.06 -17.68
CA LEU A 507 0.05 19.32 -16.81
C LEU A 507 0.04 20.77 -16.30
N GLU A 508 1.20 21.32 -15.94
CA GLU A 508 1.34 22.72 -15.51
C GLU A 508 1.06 23.69 -16.66
N ALA A 509 1.47 23.34 -17.88
CA ALA A 509 1.25 24.13 -19.09
C ALA A 509 -0.18 23.97 -19.68
N ARG A 510 -1.12 23.30 -18.99
CA ARG A 510 -2.49 23.11 -19.50
C ARG A 510 -3.14 24.47 -19.82
N GLY A 511 -3.70 24.60 -21.01
CA GLY A 511 -4.30 25.84 -21.50
C GLY A 511 -3.31 26.87 -22.05
N SER A 512 -2.00 26.65 -21.96
CA SER A 512 -0.97 27.53 -22.53
C SER A 512 -0.57 27.12 -23.96
N SER A 513 0.19 27.97 -24.64
CA SER A 513 0.76 27.67 -25.96
C SER A 513 1.80 26.54 -25.92
N GLU A 514 2.53 26.40 -24.79
CA GLU A 514 3.58 25.37 -24.61
C GLU A 514 3.02 23.94 -24.49
N TYR A 515 1.72 23.81 -24.19
CA TYR A 515 1.04 22.51 -24.04
C TYR A 515 1.23 21.61 -25.26
N SER A 516 1.12 22.17 -26.48
CA SER A 516 1.24 21.43 -27.74
C SER A 516 2.63 20.84 -27.91
N ASP A 517 3.66 21.61 -27.59
CA ASP A 517 5.07 21.20 -27.76
C ASP A 517 5.45 20.13 -26.74
N LEU A 518 4.97 20.28 -25.50
CA LEU A 518 5.15 19.29 -24.45
C LEU A 518 4.38 18.00 -24.76
N SER A 519 3.17 18.08 -25.32
CA SER A 519 2.41 16.92 -25.78
C SER A 519 3.16 16.14 -26.85
N GLN A 520 3.76 16.84 -27.81
CA GLN A 520 4.60 16.22 -28.85
C GLN A 520 5.87 15.58 -28.30
N LYS A 521 6.48 16.12 -27.25
CA LYS A 521 7.63 15.48 -26.58
C LYS A 521 7.25 14.18 -25.86
N VAL A 522 6.03 14.08 -25.32
CA VAL A 522 5.56 12.89 -24.58
C VAL A 522 5.00 11.81 -25.51
N PHE A 523 4.21 12.19 -26.53
CA PHE A 523 3.48 11.24 -27.37
C PHE A 523 4.02 11.13 -28.80
N GLY A 524 4.85 12.08 -29.21
CA GLY A 524 5.43 12.14 -30.55
C GLY A 524 4.87 13.29 -31.37
N THR A 525 5.70 13.70 -32.34
CA THR A 525 5.43 14.78 -33.28
C THR A 525 4.64 14.27 -34.49
N VAL A 526 3.56 14.99 -34.82
CA VAL A 526 2.76 14.73 -36.01
C VAL A 526 3.33 15.56 -37.17
N THR A 527 4.19 14.93 -37.99
CA THR A 527 4.85 15.60 -39.11
C THR A 527 3.97 15.64 -40.36
N ARG A 528 4.33 16.49 -41.32
CA ARG A 528 3.70 16.51 -42.66
C ARG A 528 3.82 15.17 -43.37
N HIS A 529 4.95 14.46 -43.18
CA HIS A 529 5.15 13.13 -43.76
C HIS A 529 4.13 12.13 -43.20
N LEU A 530 3.98 12.08 -41.87
CA LEU A 530 3.01 11.20 -41.21
C LEU A 530 1.56 11.51 -41.66
N TYR A 531 1.24 12.79 -41.83
CA TYR A 531 -0.03 13.23 -42.40
C TYR A 531 -0.28 12.67 -43.81
N GLN A 532 0.73 12.73 -44.69
CA GLN A 532 0.63 12.17 -46.04
C GLN A 532 0.48 10.64 -46.03
N GLU A 533 1.18 9.94 -45.14
CA GLU A 533 1.03 8.50 -44.96
C GLU A 533 -0.38 8.12 -44.47
N ALA A 534 -0.94 8.89 -43.54
CA ALA A 534 -2.31 8.69 -43.06
C ALA A 534 -3.34 8.89 -44.18
N LEU A 535 -3.20 9.94 -45.00
CA LEU A 535 -4.07 10.15 -46.17
C LEU A 535 -3.96 9.00 -47.18
N LYS A 536 -2.74 8.50 -47.43
CA LYS A 536 -2.52 7.35 -48.30
C LYS A 536 -3.19 6.10 -47.72
N PHE A 537 -3.07 5.87 -46.41
CA PHE A 537 -3.72 4.76 -45.73
C PHE A 537 -5.25 4.83 -45.86
N ILE A 538 -5.86 5.99 -45.63
CA ILE A 538 -7.31 6.19 -45.78
C ILE A 538 -7.74 5.85 -47.22
N ARG A 539 -7.14 6.51 -48.22
CA ARG A 539 -7.51 6.33 -49.63
C ARG A 539 -7.38 4.90 -50.14
N LEU A 540 -6.39 4.14 -49.65
CA LEU A 540 -6.17 2.76 -50.09
C LEU A 540 -7.18 1.77 -49.50
N ASN A 541 -7.70 2.05 -48.30
CA ASN A 541 -8.50 1.09 -47.55
C ASN A 541 -9.99 1.44 -47.54
N GLU A 542 -10.35 2.72 -47.66
CA GLU A 542 -11.74 3.21 -47.72
C GLU A 542 -12.62 2.49 -48.78
N PRO A 543 -12.14 2.22 -50.02
CA PRO A 543 -12.96 1.53 -51.01
C PRO A 543 -13.29 0.06 -50.68
N ASN A 544 -12.49 -0.57 -49.80
CA ASN A 544 -12.59 -2.00 -49.48
C ASN A 544 -13.20 -2.25 -48.09
N LEU A 545 -13.78 -1.24 -47.46
CA LEU A 545 -14.41 -1.38 -46.15
C LEU A 545 -15.72 -2.15 -46.24
N ALA A 546 -15.74 -3.34 -45.64
CA ALA A 546 -16.98 -4.05 -45.38
C ALA A 546 -17.62 -3.56 -44.06
N PRO A 547 -18.92 -3.24 -44.02
CA PRO A 547 -19.62 -2.95 -42.79
C PRO A 547 -19.68 -4.20 -41.90
N ASP A 548 -19.72 -3.99 -40.58
CA ASP A 548 -19.89 -5.10 -39.63
C ASP A 548 -21.34 -5.59 -39.64
N SER A 549 -21.57 -6.71 -40.34
CA SER A 549 -22.87 -7.39 -40.45
C SER A 549 -23.06 -8.49 -39.41
N SER A 550 -22.16 -8.61 -38.42
CA SER A 550 -22.26 -9.66 -37.40
C SER A 550 -23.38 -9.40 -36.39
N ALA A 551 -23.87 -10.47 -35.76
CA ALA A 551 -25.00 -10.40 -34.84
C ALA A 551 -24.78 -9.40 -33.69
N GLU A 552 -25.81 -8.62 -33.37
CA GLU A 552 -25.84 -7.79 -32.16
C GLU A 552 -25.92 -8.67 -30.91
N LEU A 553 -25.11 -8.32 -29.92
CA LEU A 553 -25.01 -8.94 -28.62
C LEU A 553 -25.44 -7.91 -27.57
N ASP A 554 -26.28 -8.37 -26.64
CA ASP A 554 -26.60 -7.61 -25.46
C ASP A 554 -25.46 -7.65 -24.43
N THR A 555 -25.56 -6.81 -23.41
CA THR A 555 -24.53 -6.72 -22.37
C THR A 555 -24.36 -8.05 -21.62
N LYS A 556 -25.43 -8.84 -21.47
CA LYS A 556 -25.38 -10.13 -20.76
C LYS A 556 -24.52 -11.13 -21.52
N ARG A 557 -24.79 -11.30 -22.82
CA ARG A 557 -24.04 -12.22 -23.67
C ARG A 557 -22.59 -11.76 -23.86
N ALA A 558 -22.36 -10.45 -23.95
CA ALA A 558 -21.01 -9.90 -24.00
C ALA A 558 -20.19 -10.23 -22.74
N VAL A 559 -20.81 -10.16 -21.56
CA VAL A 559 -20.15 -10.51 -20.28
C VAL A 559 -19.85 -12.02 -20.19
N GLU A 560 -20.71 -12.88 -20.73
CA GLU A 560 -20.43 -14.32 -20.80
C GLU A 560 -19.19 -14.61 -21.64
N ILE A 561 -19.14 -14.10 -22.87
CA ILE A 561 -17.97 -14.26 -23.76
C ILE A 561 -16.70 -13.70 -23.12
N LEU A 562 -16.80 -12.57 -22.41
CA LEU A 562 -15.67 -11.96 -21.72
C LEU A 562 -15.18 -12.83 -20.55
N LYS A 563 -16.09 -13.49 -19.81
CA LYS A 563 -15.71 -14.44 -18.76
C LYS A 563 -15.01 -15.65 -19.35
N ASP A 564 -15.54 -16.22 -20.42
CA ASP A 564 -14.97 -17.39 -21.07
C ASP A 564 -13.54 -17.09 -21.54
N PHE A 565 -13.34 -15.94 -22.20
CA PHE A 565 -12.02 -15.47 -22.63
C PHE A 565 -11.03 -15.29 -21.46
N LEU A 566 -11.47 -14.77 -20.31
CA LEU A 566 -10.62 -14.64 -19.13
C LEU A 566 -10.25 -16.00 -18.52
N VAL A 567 -11.19 -16.94 -18.47
CA VAL A 567 -10.94 -18.30 -17.93
C VAL A 567 -9.95 -19.05 -18.82
N GLU A 568 -10.14 -18.99 -20.14
CA GLU A 568 -9.26 -19.62 -21.12
C GLU A 568 -7.79 -19.18 -20.97
N HIS A 569 -7.56 -17.91 -20.65
CA HIS A 569 -6.22 -17.34 -20.51
C HIS A 569 -5.70 -17.30 -19.06
N ASN A 570 -6.28 -18.07 -18.13
CA ASN A 570 -5.89 -18.11 -16.71
C ASN A 570 -5.98 -16.75 -15.98
N LEU A 571 -6.92 -15.89 -16.39
CA LEU A 571 -7.19 -14.57 -15.81
C LEU A 571 -8.47 -14.54 -14.98
N GLY A 572 -8.90 -15.68 -14.43
CA GLY A 572 -10.14 -15.81 -13.65
C GLY A 572 -10.19 -14.95 -12.36
N HIS A 573 -9.05 -14.42 -11.90
CA HIS A 573 -9.00 -13.45 -10.79
C HIS A 573 -9.45 -12.04 -11.17
N TRP A 574 -9.57 -11.72 -12.46
CA TRP A 574 -10.03 -10.41 -12.94
C TRP A 574 -11.54 -10.25 -12.75
N GLN A 575 -11.94 -9.12 -12.14
CA GLN A 575 -13.34 -8.83 -11.84
C GLN A 575 -14.02 -8.06 -12.96
N ILE A 576 -15.14 -8.55 -13.47
CA ILE A 576 -15.99 -7.81 -14.39
C ILE A 576 -17.00 -6.99 -13.60
N LYS A 577 -17.06 -5.67 -13.84
CA LYS A 577 -18.01 -4.76 -13.18
C LYS A 577 -18.82 -4.02 -14.23
N ILE A 578 -20.14 -4.02 -14.05
CA ILE A 578 -21.05 -3.25 -14.89
C ILE A 578 -21.25 -1.88 -14.24
N LEU A 579 -21.01 -0.80 -15.00
CA LEU A 579 -21.17 0.58 -14.53
C LEU A 579 -22.29 1.28 -15.30
N GLU A 580 -23.05 2.12 -14.61
CA GLU A 580 -24.12 2.92 -15.23
C GLU A 580 -23.55 4.04 -16.10
N ASP A 581 -22.48 4.71 -15.65
CA ASP A 581 -21.81 5.79 -16.37
C ASP A 581 -20.36 5.43 -16.71
N SER A 582 -20.09 5.21 -18.00
CA SER A 582 -18.74 5.05 -18.54
C SER A 582 -18.62 5.71 -19.91
N VAL A 583 -17.45 6.31 -20.19
CA VAL A 583 -17.10 6.97 -21.46
C VAL A 583 -16.73 5.94 -22.54
N ALA A 584 -16.19 4.79 -22.14
CA ALA A 584 -15.86 3.68 -23.03
C ALA A 584 -16.76 2.47 -22.73
N ASP A 585 -17.07 1.68 -23.76
CA ASP A 585 -17.96 0.52 -23.61
C ASP A 585 -17.33 -0.61 -22.78
N ILE A 586 -16.02 -0.80 -22.94
CA ILE A 586 -15.18 -1.68 -22.12
C ILE A 586 -13.93 -0.88 -21.73
N GLN A 587 -13.51 -0.98 -20.47
CA GLN A 587 -12.28 -0.37 -19.98
C GLN A 587 -11.59 -1.27 -18.97
N VAL A 588 -10.28 -1.44 -19.12
CA VAL A 588 -9.44 -2.17 -18.16
C VAL A 588 -8.90 -1.20 -17.10
N THR A 589 -8.91 -1.63 -15.83
CA THR A 589 -8.38 -0.85 -14.71
C THR A 589 -7.16 -1.51 -14.08
N LYS A 590 -6.31 -0.68 -13.46
CA LYS A 590 -5.13 -1.11 -12.69
C LYS A 590 -5.45 -1.88 -11.38
N ARG A 591 -6.72 -2.25 -11.15
CA ARG A 591 -7.19 -3.02 -9.98
C ARG A 591 -7.71 -4.40 -10.36
N GLU A 592 -7.17 -4.97 -11.44
CA GLU A 592 -7.58 -6.28 -11.95
C GLU A 592 -9.09 -6.32 -12.21
N ALA A 593 -9.64 -5.23 -12.77
CA ALA A 593 -11.06 -5.13 -13.04
C ALA A 593 -11.35 -4.57 -14.44
N ILE A 594 -12.29 -5.20 -15.13
CA ILE A 594 -12.82 -4.83 -16.44
C ILE A 594 -14.18 -4.19 -16.23
N LEU A 595 -14.30 -2.93 -16.62
CA LEU A 595 -15.52 -2.14 -16.52
C LEU A 595 -16.28 -2.23 -17.84
N VAL A 596 -17.54 -2.63 -17.78
CA VAL A 596 -18.44 -2.71 -18.95
C VAL A 596 -19.59 -1.74 -18.74
N LYS A 597 -19.90 -0.92 -19.75
CA LYS A 597 -21.01 0.04 -19.69
C LYS A 597 -22.36 -0.68 -19.73
N LYS A 598 -23.26 -0.35 -18.80
CA LYS A 598 -24.63 -0.88 -18.74
C LYS A 598 -25.41 -0.43 -19.99
N GLY A 599 -26.04 -1.39 -20.67
CA GLY A 599 -26.83 -1.11 -21.88
C GLY A 599 -26.00 -0.90 -23.15
N ALA A 600 -24.68 -1.13 -23.11
CA ALA A 600 -23.88 -1.14 -24.32
C ALA A 600 -24.28 -2.33 -25.21
N LYS A 601 -24.47 -2.04 -26.51
CA LYS A 601 -24.67 -3.02 -27.57
C LYS A 601 -23.36 -3.25 -28.32
N PHE A 602 -23.04 -4.51 -28.57
CA PHE A 602 -21.83 -4.89 -29.30
C PHE A 602 -22.21 -5.79 -30.47
N THR A 603 -21.63 -5.58 -31.64
CA THR A 603 -21.60 -6.63 -32.66
C THR A 603 -20.58 -7.69 -32.25
N SER A 604 -20.78 -8.95 -32.67
CA SER A 604 -19.88 -10.05 -32.34
C SER A 604 -18.42 -9.77 -32.77
N ASN A 605 -18.21 -9.23 -33.96
CA ASN A 605 -16.87 -8.89 -34.46
C ASN A 605 -16.23 -7.76 -33.63
N ARG A 606 -16.99 -6.71 -33.32
CA ARG A 606 -16.52 -5.63 -32.44
C ARG A 606 -16.14 -6.13 -31.06
N LEU A 607 -16.90 -7.05 -30.48
CA LEU A 607 -16.57 -7.59 -29.16
C LEU A 607 -15.25 -8.37 -29.19
N LYS A 608 -15.05 -9.23 -30.20
CA LYS A 608 -13.78 -9.97 -30.39
C LYS A 608 -12.59 -9.02 -30.54
N ALA A 609 -12.73 -8.00 -31.39
CA ALA A 609 -11.73 -6.95 -31.57
C ALA A 609 -11.39 -6.24 -30.24
N LEU A 610 -12.41 -5.89 -29.44
CA LEU A 610 -12.21 -5.27 -28.13
C LEU A 610 -11.54 -6.19 -27.12
N LEU A 611 -11.85 -7.49 -27.10
CA LEU A 611 -11.21 -8.45 -26.19
C LEU A 611 -9.70 -8.54 -26.47
N VAL A 612 -9.33 -8.65 -27.75
CA VAL A 612 -7.93 -8.70 -28.19
C VAL A 612 -7.19 -7.38 -27.90
N HIS A 613 -7.85 -6.25 -28.12
CA HIS A 613 -7.27 -4.92 -27.85
C HIS A 613 -7.06 -4.71 -26.34
N GLU A 614 -8.14 -4.78 -25.56
CA GLU A 614 -8.14 -4.45 -24.13
C GLU A 614 -7.47 -5.54 -23.29
N ILE A 615 -7.80 -6.81 -23.51
CA ILE A 615 -7.33 -7.94 -22.70
C ILE A 615 -6.07 -8.55 -23.33
N GLY A 616 -6.19 -8.98 -24.58
CA GLY A 616 -5.12 -9.66 -25.32
C GLY A 616 -3.86 -8.82 -25.53
N THR A 617 -3.91 -7.51 -25.28
CA THR A 617 -2.74 -6.63 -25.32
C THR A 617 -2.48 -5.99 -23.96
N HIS A 618 -3.34 -5.08 -23.46
CA HIS A 618 -3.01 -4.32 -22.25
C HIS A 618 -2.98 -5.17 -20.99
N VAL A 619 -3.89 -6.14 -20.82
CA VAL A 619 -3.91 -7.04 -19.65
C VAL A 619 -2.77 -8.03 -19.70
N PHE A 620 -2.53 -8.67 -20.86
CA PHE A 620 -1.46 -9.67 -21.00
C PHE A 620 -0.10 -9.07 -20.70
N ARG A 621 0.21 -7.89 -21.28
CA ARG A 621 1.47 -7.18 -21.01
C ARG A 621 1.61 -6.73 -19.56
N TYR A 622 0.50 -6.34 -18.92
CA TYR A 622 0.49 -5.99 -17.49
C TYR A 622 0.78 -7.20 -16.60
N GLU A 623 0.11 -8.34 -16.81
CA GLU A 623 0.30 -9.55 -16.01
C GLU A 623 1.68 -10.19 -16.25
N ASN A 624 2.15 -10.26 -17.49
CA ASN A 624 3.52 -10.68 -17.80
C ASN A 624 4.53 -9.78 -17.08
N GLY A 625 4.36 -8.45 -17.16
CA GLY A 625 5.22 -7.47 -16.49
C GLY A 625 5.30 -7.62 -14.97
N LYS A 626 4.22 -8.04 -14.29
CA LYS A 626 4.22 -8.32 -12.83
C LYS A 626 5.09 -9.51 -12.44
N THR A 627 5.30 -10.44 -13.37
CA THR A 627 6.11 -11.63 -13.10
C THR A 627 7.62 -11.39 -13.30
N GLN A 628 7.98 -10.22 -13.83
CA GLN A 628 9.36 -9.85 -14.13
C GLN A 628 10.13 -9.36 -12.89
N PRO A 629 11.48 -9.41 -12.89
CA PRO A 629 12.30 -8.98 -11.76
C PRO A 629 12.27 -7.47 -11.49
N LEU A 630 11.93 -6.65 -12.49
CA LEU A 630 11.91 -5.18 -12.40
C LEU A 630 10.49 -4.64 -12.61
N ARG A 631 10.05 -3.73 -11.74
CA ARG A 631 8.68 -3.19 -11.74
C ARG A 631 8.42 -2.22 -12.89
N ILE A 632 9.47 -1.65 -13.49
CA ILE A 632 9.34 -0.83 -14.71
C ILE A 632 8.66 -1.61 -15.84
N LEU A 633 8.79 -2.94 -15.90
CA LEU A 633 8.12 -3.78 -16.91
C LEU A 633 6.63 -4.00 -16.63
N GLU A 634 6.19 -3.88 -15.37
CA GLU A 634 4.75 -3.80 -15.02
C GLU A 634 4.17 -2.43 -15.41
N ARG A 635 4.94 -1.36 -15.22
CA ARG A 635 4.47 0.04 -15.35
C ARG A 635 4.60 0.62 -16.75
N GLY A 636 5.61 0.21 -17.49
CA GLY A 636 5.99 0.79 -18.77
C GLY A 636 7.36 1.44 -18.76
N THR A 637 8.24 1.05 -19.68
CA THR A 637 9.45 1.81 -20.03
C THR A 637 9.09 3.19 -20.62
N ALA A 638 10.07 3.99 -21.04
CA ALA A 638 9.77 5.26 -21.68
C ALA A 638 9.08 5.04 -23.04
N ASN A 639 8.04 5.81 -23.33
CA ASN A 639 7.27 5.80 -24.57
C ASN A 639 6.64 4.45 -24.95
N TYR A 640 6.59 3.48 -24.02
CA TYR A 640 6.03 2.14 -24.24
C TYR A 640 4.60 2.17 -24.78
N LEU A 641 3.83 3.22 -24.46
CA LEU A 641 2.44 3.37 -24.87
C LEU A 641 2.30 3.39 -26.40
N ARG A 642 3.32 3.86 -27.13
CA ARG A 642 3.34 3.77 -28.60
C ARG A 642 3.26 2.32 -29.06
N THR A 643 4.18 1.50 -28.58
CA THR A 643 4.25 0.09 -28.91
C THR A 643 3.03 -0.66 -28.38
N GLU A 644 2.51 -0.29 -27.20
CA GLU A 644 1.34 -0.93 -26.60
C GLU A 644 0.06 -0.68 -27.42
N GLU A 645 -0.26 0.58 -27.73
CA GLU A 645 -1.44 0.92 -28.54
C GLU A 645 -1.28 0.41 -29.99
N GLY A 646 -0.04 0.46 -30.51
CA GLY A 646 0.30 -0.08 -31.84
C GLY A 646 0.08 -1.58 -31.95
N LEU A 647 0.55 -2.34 -30.97
CA LEU A 647 0.35 -3.78 -30.89
C LEU A 647 -1.13 -4.13 -30.75
N ALA A 648 -1.90 -3.34 -29.98
CA ALA A 648 -3.34 -3.55 -29.82
C ALA A 648 -4.10 -3.38 -31.14
N VAL A 649 -3.76 -2.37 -31.94
CA VAL A 649 -4.32 -2.16 -33.29
C VAL A 649 -3.85 -3.25 -34.24
N TRP A 650 -2.58 -3.63 -34.18
CA TRP A 650 -2.02 -4.69 -35.02
C TRP A 650 -2.73 -6.03 -34.77
N ASN A 651 -2.87 -6.44 -33.51
CA ASN A 651 -3.57 -7.67 -33.11
C ASN A 651 -5.03 -7.66 -33.58
N GLN A 652 -5.70 -6.51 -33.46
CA GLN A 652 -7.07 -6.35 -33.97
C GLN A 652 -7.16 -6.58 -35.48
N ASN A 653 -6.19 -6.06 -36.24
CA ASN A 653 -6.16 -6.19 -37.70
C ASN A 653 -5.86 -7.63 -38.15
N GLN A 654 -5.05 -8.37 -37.39
CA GLN A 654 -4.76 -9.78 -37.68
C GLN A 654 -6.00 -10.70 -37.60
N LEU A 655 -7.05 -10.28 -36.88
CA LEU A 655 -8.30 -11.05 -36.82
C LEU A 655 -9.06 -11.07 -38.16
N GLY A 656 -8.72 -10.18 -39.12
CA GLY A 656 -9.39 -10.13 -40.43
C GLY A 656 -10.88 -9.80 -40.36
N LEU A 657 -11.35 -9.16 -39.27
CA LEU A 657 -12.76 -8.87 -39.06
C LEU A 657 -13.20 -7.59 -39.78
N ALA A 658 -14.39 -7.62 -40.36
CA ALA A 658 -15.05 -6.43 -40.89
C ALA A 658 -15.53 -5.53 -39.73
N LEU A 659 -14.86 -4.40 -39.54
CA LEU A 659 -15.14 -3.43 -38.46
C LEU A 659 -15.63 -2.07 -38.97
N GLY A 660 -15.85 -1.94 -40.29
CA GLY A 660 -16.21 -0.68 -40.95
C GLY A 660 -15.21 0.45 -40.68
N ASP A 661 -15.71 1.68 -40.58
CA ASP A 661 -14.94 2.93 -40.43
C ASP A 661 -13.96 2.95 -39.25
N LYS A 662 -14.14 2.05 -38.28
CA LYS A 662 -13.21 1.90 -37.14
C LYS A 662 -11.80 1.52 -37.59
N PHE A 663 -11.67 0.79 -38.69
CA PHE A 663 -10.36 0.44 -39.26
C PHE A 663 -9.59 1.69 -39.72
N LEU A 664 -10.28 2.71 -40.24
CA LEU A 664 -9.67 3.95 -40.70
C LEU A 664 -9.44 5.00 -39.60
N THR A 665 -10.04 4.80 -38.42
CA THR A 665 -10.00 5.76 -37.31
C THR A 665 -8.58 6.20 -36.92
N PRO A 666 -7.55 5.32 -36.86
CA PRO A 666 -6.17 5.76 -36.60
C PRO A 666 -5.62 6.73 -37.66
N GLY A 667 -6.01 6.56 -38.93
CA GLY A 667 -5.64 7.48 -40.00
C GLY A 667 -6.30 8.85 -39.84
N TYR A 668 -7.62 8.87 -39.57
CA TYR A 668 -8.34 10.12 -39.33
C TYR A 668 -7.83 10.86 -38.09
N GLN A 669 -7.36 10.16 -37.06
CA GLN A 669 -6.73 10.78 -35.89
C GLN A 669 -5.47 11.57 -36.25
N ILE A 670 -4.60 11.03 -37.12
CA ILE A 670 -3.41 11.75 -37.58
C ILE A 670 -3.79 13.00 -38.37
N VAL A 671 -4.77 12.88 -39.27
CA VAL A 671 -5.31 14.01 -40.05
C VAL A 671 -5.84 15.09 -39.12
N ALA A 672 -6.68 14.71 -38.15
CA ALA A 672 -7.26 15.63 -37.18
C ALA A 672 -6.19 16.33 -36.33
N LEU A 673 -5.19 15.60 -35.84
CA LEU A 673 -4.10 16.15 -35.03
C LEU A 673 -3.22 17.12 -35.82
N TYR A 674 -2.86 16.79 -37.06
CA TYR A 674 -2.06 17.67 -37.91
C TYR A 674 -2.81 18.98 -38.22
N MET A 675 -4.11 18.90 -38.46
CA MET A 675 -4.94 20.07 -38.73
C MET A 675 -5.22 20.88 -37.46
N ALA A 676 -5.45 20.25 -36.31
CA ALA A 676 -5.66 20.91 -35.02
C ALA A 676 -4.50 21.84 -34.62
N GLN A 677 -3.27 21.54 -35.06
CA GLN A 677 -2.12 22.44 -34.85
C GLN A 677 -2.28 23.79 -35.57
N LYS A 678 -3.12 23.87 -36.61
CA LYS A 678 -3.25 25.04 -37.49
C LYS A 678 -4.58 25.77 -37.36
N MET A 679 -5.64 25.08 -36.93
CA MET A 679 -7.01 25.59 -36.90
C MET A 679 -7.68 25.42 -35.54
N GLY A 680 -8.75 26.18 -35.30
CA GLY A 680 -9.60 26.08 -34.11
C GLY A 680 -10.49 24.83 -34.10
N PHE A 681 -11.30 24.65 -33.07
CA PHE A 681 -12.17 23.48 -32.94
C PHE A 681 -13.27 23.48 -34.01
N HIS A 682 -13.88 24.64 -34.24
CA HIS A 682 -14.98 24.77 -35.19
C HIS A 682 -14.51 24.46 -36.62
N ASP A 683 -13.41 25.09 -37.04
CA ASP A 683 -12.79 24.84 -38.36
C ASP A 683 -12.37 23.38 -38.53
N LEU A 684 -11.80 22.76 -37.48
CA LEU A 684 -11.40 21.35 -37.51
C LEU A 684 -12.60 20.42 -37.71
N PHE A 685 -13.69 20.66 -36.98
CA PHE A 685 -14.91 19.89 -37.12
C PHE A 685 -15.47 19.98 -38.54
N ASN A 686 -15.57 21.19 -39.09
CA ASN A 686 -16.09 21.42 -40.43
C ASN A 686 -15.16 20.82 -41.50
N TYR A 687 -13.85 20.96 -41.34
CA TYR A 687 -12.86 20.36 -42.25
C TYR A 687 -12.99 18.84 -42.31
N LEU A 688 -13.09 18.18 -41.15
CA LEU A 688 -13.23 16.72 -41.07
C LEU A 688 -14.52 16.24 -41.72
N LYS A 689 -15.63 16.96 -41.53
CA LYS A 689 -16.90 16.66 -42.19
C LYS A 689 -16.84 16.87 -43.70
N SER A 690 -16.40 18.04 -44.16
CA SER A 690 -16.47 18.40 -45.57
C SER A 690 -15.48 17.63 -46.44
N THR A 691 -14.33 17.24 -45.88
CA THR A 691 -13.26 16.59 -46.65
C THR A 691 -13.41 15.07 -46.71
N PHE A 692 -13.96 14.46 -45.66
CA PHE A 692 -14.03 12.99 -45.52
C PHE A 692 -15.45 12.46 -45.28
N ASP A 693 -16.47 13.30 -45.42
CA ASP A 693 -17.89 12.96 -45.23
C ASP A 693 -18.19 12.24 -43.90
N LEU A 694 -17.48 12.64 -42.83
CA LEU A 694 -17.64 12.01 -41.53
C LEU A 694 -18.95 12.43 -40.85
N SER A 695 -19.55 11.50 -40.11
CA SER A 695 -20.68 11.80 -39.25
C SER A 695 -20.33 12.83 -38.16
N ASP A 696 -21.34 13.60 -37.73
CA ASP A 696 -21.20 14.61 -36.66
C ASP A 696 -20.57 14.03 -35.39
N GLU A 697 -20.94 12.79 -35.05
CA GLU A 697 -20.43 12.14 -33.86
C GLU A 697 -18.94 11.81 -33.96
N LEU A 698 -18.49 11.30 -35.12
CA LEU A 698 -17.08 10.97 -35.33
C LEU A 698 -16.22 12.24 -35.45
N ALA A 699 -16.67 13.23 -36.22
CA ALA A 699 -15.99 14.51 -36.36
C ALA A 699 -15.84 15.22 -35.00
N TRP A 700 -16.91 15.29 -34.19
CA TRP A 700 -16.86 15.83 -32.84
C TRP A 700 -15.86 15.10 -31.96
N LYS A 701 -15.88 13.76 -31.99
CA LYS A 701 -14.99 12.93 -31.17
C LYS A 701 -13.52 13.14 -31.54
N LEU A 702 -13.18 13.24 -32.82
CA LEU A 702 -11.83 13.51 -33.31
C LEU A 702 -11.37 14.93 -32.93
N SER A 703 -12.23 15.94 -33.08
CA SER A 703 -11.93 17.32 -32.68
C SER A 703 -11.70 17.44 -31.17
N LEU A 704 -12.58 16.83 -30.36
CA LEU A 704 -12.47 16.80 -28.89
C LEU A 704 -11.18 16.11 -28.42
N LYS A 705 -10.82 14.99 -29.03
CA LYS A 705 -9.57 14.28 -28.71
C LYS A 705 -8.34 15.12 -29.05
N SER A 706 -8.37 15.80 -30.19
CA SER A 706 -7.25 16.64 -30.68
C SER A 706 -7.08 17.93 -29.87
N LYS A 707 -8.18 18.54 -29.40
CA LYS A 707 -8.20 19.81 -28.65
C LYS A 707 -8.29 19.64 -27.12
N ARG A 708 -8.12 18.42 -26.61
CA ARG A 708 -8.13 18.13 -25.18
C ARG A 708 -6.98 18.85 -24.47
N GLY A 709 -7.23 19.44 -23.31
CA GLY A 709 -6.24 20.19 -22.52
C GLY A 709 -6.20 21.69 -22.80
N TYR A 710 -7.00 22.19 -23.76
CA TYR A 710 -7.23 23.62 -23.99
C TYR A 710 -8.56 24.05 -23.39
N ASP A 711 -8.55 25.12 -22.60
CA ASP A 711 -9.77 25.74 -22.06
C ASP A 711 -10.53 26.47 -23.17
N ASN A 712 -9.79 27.22 -23.99
CA ASN A 712 -10.26 27.81 -25.24
C ASN A 712 -9.93 26.90 -26.42
N SER A 713 -10.94 26.22 -26.97
CA SER A 713 -10.75 25.24 -28.06
C SER A 713 -10.40 25.87 -29.42
N GLU A 714 -10.49 27.20 -29.55
CA GLU A 714 -10.02 27.96 -30.72
C GLU A 714 -8.50 28.19 -30.72
N ALA A 715 -7.83 27.96 -29.60
CA ALA A 715 -6.38 28.04 -29.55
C ALA A 715 -5.74 27.03 -30.53
N LYS A 716 -4.70 27.46 -31.25
CA LYS A 716 -3.92 26.60 -32.13
C LYS A 716 -3.05 25.66 -31.28
N GLY A 717 -2.97 24.40 -31.71
CA GLY A 717 -2.25 23.35 -30.97
C GLY A 717 -3.07 22.08 -30.83
N ALA A 718 -2.39 20.99 -30.46
CA ALA A 718 -2.99 19.66 -30.43
C ALA A 718 -2.43 18.80 -29.28
N PHE A 719 -3.30 17.97 -28.72
CA PHE A 719 -2.94 16.90 -27.80
C PHE A 719 -2.65 15.61 -28.56
N THR A 720 -1.38 15.24 -28.72
CA THR A 720 -0.96 14.25 -29.72
C THR A 720 -1.00 12.78 -29.25
N LYS A 721 -1.63 12.46 -28.10
CA LYS A 721 -1.72 11.07 -27.59
C LYS A 721 -2.30 10.10 -28.62
N ASP A 722 -3.34 10.50 -29.34
CA ASP A 722 -4.00 9.59 -30.30
C ASP A 722 -3.16 9.34 -31.56
N ALA A 723 -2.04 10.04 -31.77
CA ALA A 723 -1.10 9.71 -32.84
C ALA A 723 -0.42 8.34 -32.61
N LEU A 724 -0.37 7.89 -31.34
CA LEU A 724 0.27 6.63 -30.96
C LEU A 724 -0.34 5.41 -31.64
N TYR A 725 -1.64 5.41 -31.94
CA TYR A 725 -2.31 4.29 -32.61
C TYR A 725 -1.71 4.02 -33.98
N PHE A 726 -1.66 5.05 -34.85
CA PHE A 726 -1.15 4.91 -36.20
C PHE A 726 0.38 4.76 -36.22
N MET A 727 1.09 5.56 -35.42
CA MET A 727 2.56 5.49 -35.34
C MET A 727 3.04 4.16 -34.78
N GLY A 728 2.35 3.65 -33.76
CA GLY A 728 2.63 2.37 -33.12
C GLY A 728 2.35 1.19 -34.04
N MET A 729 1.22 1.21 -34.76
CA MET A 729 0.90 0.16 -35.74
C MET A 729 2.04 0.02 -36.76
N ARG A 730 2.51 1.14 -37.33
CA ARG A 730 3.65 1.15 -38.26
C ARG A 730 4.97 0.75 -37.62
N GLU A 731 5.16 1.03 -36.34
CA GLU A 731 6.34 0.60 -35.58
C GLU A 731 6.37 -0.92 -35.42
N VAL A 732 5.23 -1.53 -35.10
CA VAL A 732 5.08 -2.98 -34.96
C VAL A 732 5.22 -3.67 -36.32
N ASP A 733 4.60 -3.15 -37.38
CA ASP A 733 4.76 -3.68 -38.75
C ASP A 733 6.25 -3.75 -39.14
N ARG A 734 6.98 -2.63 -38.98
CA ARG A 734 8.42 -2.56 -39.28
C ARG A 734 9.28 -3.46 -38.40
N PHE A 735 8.86 -3.70 -37.16
CA PHE A 735 9.58 -4.60 -36.25
C PHE A 735 9.48 -6.04 -36.74
N ILE A 736 8.29 -6.47 -37.16
CA ILE A 736 8.03 -7.81 -37.71
C ILE A 736 8.71 -7.98 -39.07
N GLU A 737 8.63 -6.99 -39.96
CA GLU A 737 9.30 -7.01 -41.28
C GLU A 737 10.83 -7.18 -41.15
N LYS A 738 11.42 -6.73 -40.04
CA LYS A 738 12.85 -6.90 -39.73
C LYS A 738 13.17 -8.23 -39.04
N GLY A 739 12.20 -9.14 -38.91
CA GLY A 739 12.36 -10.46 -38.29
C GLY A 739 12.23 -10.47 -36.77
N GLY A 740 11.65 -9.43 -36.15
CA GLY A 740 11.39 -9.40 -34.72
C GLY A 740 10.24 -10.33 -34.31
N ASP A 741 10.37 -10.99 -33.15
CA ASP A 741 9.32 -11.84 -32.58
C ASP A 741 8.35 -10.99 -31.75
N ILE A 742 7.06 -11.13 -32.02
CA ILE A 742 5.99 -10.43 -31.29
C ILE A 742 5.97 -10.84 -29.82
N ALA A 743 6.33 -12.09 -29.51
CA ALA A 743 6.38 -12.59 -28.13
C ALA A 743 7.34 -11.77 -27.25
N ASP A 744 8.40 -11.21 -27.83
CA ASP A 744 9.35 -10.35 -27.13
C ASP A 744 8.71 -9.04 -26.65
N LEU A 745 7.69 -8.54 -27.36
CA LEU A 745 6.97 -7.33 -26.94
C LEU A 745 6.03 -7.59 -25.76
N TYR A 746 5.71 -8.86 -25.49
CA TYR A 746 4.78 -9.27 -24.43
C TYR A 746 5.43 -9.53 -23.08
N VAL A 747 6.77 -9.54 -22.98
CA VAL A 747 7.48 -9.74 -21.70
C VAL A 747 7.09 -8.71 -20.62
N GLY A 748 6.61 -7.55 -21.05
CA GLY A 748 6.01 -6.53 -20.20
C GLY A 748 5.57 -5.31 -21.01
N LYS A 749 5.37 -4.19 -20.33
CA LYS A 749 5.12 -2.89 -20.96
C LYS A 749 6.44 -2.25 -21.38
N ILE A 750 6.85 -2.53 -22.61
CA ILE A 750 8.12 -2.08 -23.18
C ILE A 750 7.91 -1.38 -24.52
N SER A 751 8.80 -0.45 -24.85
CA SER A 751 8.89 0.11 -26.20
C SER A 751 9.76 -0.77 -27.10
N VAL A 752 9.49 -0.80 -28.42
CA VAL A 752 10.35 -1.53 -29.38
C VAL A 752 11.83 -1.11 -29.27
N PRO A 753 12.17 0.20 -29.18
CA PRO A 753 13.57 0.63 -29.03
C PRO A 753 14.26 0.14 -27.75
N ASP A 754 13.50 -0.12 -26.68
CA ASP A 754 14.05 -0.58 -25.40
C ASP A 754 14.34 -2.07 -25.37
N LEU A 755 13.82 -2.85 -26.33
CA LEU A 755 13.93 -4.30 -26.34
C LEU A 755 15.38 -4.83 -26.18
N PRO A 756 16.40 -4.29 -26.88
CA PRO A 756 17.79 -4.73 -26.70
C PRO A 756 18.37 -4.48 -25.31
N LEU A 757 17.84 -3.50 -24.56
CA LEU A 757 18.22 -3.26 -23.17
C LEU A 757 17.44 -4.16 -22.22
N VAL A 758 16.15 -4.39 -22.49
CA VAL A 758 15.29 -5.29 -21.71
C VAL A 758 15.81 -6.73 -21.76
N GLN A 759 16.31 -7.19 -22.90
CA GLN A 759 16.91 -8.52 -23.06
C GLN A 759 18.20 -8.70 -22.23
N LYS A 760 18.82 -7.62 -21.74
CA LYS A 760 20.00 -7.68 -20.84
C LYS A 760 19.62 -7.76 -19.36
N ILE A 761 18.34 -7.87 -19.03
CA ILE A 761 17.89 -7.99 -17.64
C ILE A 761 18.16 -9.41 -17.13
N ASP A 762 18.94 -9.52 -16.06
CA ASP A 762 19.19 -10.79 -15.40
C ASP A 762 17.89 -11.36 -14.79
N GLY A 763 17.59 -12.62 -15.13
CA GLY A 763 16.37 -13.30 -14.68
C GLY A 763 15.09 -12.85 -15.39
N LEU A 764 15.18 -12.22 -16.57
CA LEU A 764 14.04 -11.96 -17.43
C LEU A 764 13.32 -13.28 -17.77
N ARG A 765 12.00 -13.31 -17.56
CA ARG A 765 11.17 -14.48 -17.83
C ARG A 765 10.48 -14.34 -19.19
N PRO A 766 10.31 -15.43 -19.96
CA PRO A 766 9.54 -15.37 -21.19
C PRO A 766 8.08 -15.00 -20.91
N ALA A 767 7.44 -14.36 -21.90
CA ALA A 767 6.03 -14.03 -21.82
C ALA A 767 5.19 -15.30 -21.66
N LYS A 768 4.27 -15.32 -20.68
CA LYS A 768 3.37 -16.47 -20.45
C LYS A 768 2.04 -16.29 -21.16
N LEU A 769 1.56 -15.04 -21.21
CA LEU A 769 0.32 -14.67 -21.88
C LEU A 769 0.65 -14.04 -23.23
N LEU A 770 0.22 -14.69 -24.30
CA LEU A 770 0.37 -14.32 -25.70
C LEU A 770 -0.95 -14.62 -26.41
N LEU A 771 -1.23 -13.92 -27.51
CA LEU A 771 -2.40 -14.16 -28.35
C LEU A 771 -2.15 -15.23 -29.40
#